data_AF-A0A7J6XU46-F1
#
_entry.id   AF-A0A7J6XU46-F1
#
_cell.length_a   1.000
_cell.length_b   1.000
_cell.length_c   1.000
_cell.angle_alpha   90.00
_cell.angle_beta   90.00
_cell.angle_gamma   90.00
#
_symmetry.space_group_name_H-M   'P 1'
#
loop_
_entity.id
_entity.type
_entity.pdbx_description
1 polymer ?
#
loop_
_entity_poly.entity_id
_entity_poly.type
_entity_poly.pdbx_seq_one_letter_code
_entity_poly.pdbx_strand_id
1 'polypeptide(L)'
;MLLVKGNVHDGASREMLYAAGAVAAAGSTLSFVRNRALLPRMLSLSLSLSAGAHLRVACNEAGGRVLSTAEEYAAAGFGDAGRIDVTGCDACDRDTYCYAPGTASASMTNGVCVCACGSGGYGEACVPVGAPVLPPAVGTASSVFVREGVTVRSVFVVPAGASEVTLRHVVLDGVSPVLYVPWMAREGVRIVVQNVSLLNGAVLYVMGGGALRGAVSVGSDEGGPVELSVCDVEALNGALVLTGTFPAGSVLTVTDSLLVATRSTPLVYLLDSQSSPYAPVLVLSGLRLVRSVLVVSGVALVTVLTGGWTVVVDGAVLELVGGGVALDAAVFGGDYALYASARVVASGGAVLRVSGSQVYAAHGLVFDSGVEANASAVVVNDNAGALTDGALLVLRGSASFVSGSWLSVRGNSISGRLLSVPSYPRSAELAQSTLTLYGNAGSGPVVMDGSVTLGGAGRRFVVGCLTLNGQVLQPMDYRSAGIIGEFRPVACGVCDADVRCFAAATRAMSGSCRCRCAEGGYGRDCLPVYLPHVYGCNRTPGMPLLSHTATRSLTPTGTPSLSTTHYSPTPYGPTETLQVTETVVLLPTRTPTASVSSTLWWSDVACPTLAVTTTAAGGSLTQNDIRGGGSAVPTRLMVALPPPFRWAGDPQLGKHLSFVPVSTAQLSGFGGPWGAMLRNATWVRNATNPSTVLELAVPVHRGYFIAADETIVIRCDAAAVSGGCNGVLLGSFTIASNTLPAVASALSTITGVVAGATAVAVVVTGGLGSILEMQALGVFARMPCASAQERASTVALPYFLSVFAALDPLWMVAGNALLAAVFGCVHCGVTAAFQRWRGVDAASAWAAMRFPSLTYVVAHAMHLGIFFGSVLALAMPGARVRHRVVGVVGVLYGVAFPAGVCYFIARHVGASFTKYWQFLRKPLHERLLYPVGYWHPAAQQRMYGGMLTNMRGSHVYWCVFQLSALCVVCLIAAVQPSVGGCHVQYFCMAAVLLAGAGVVAFTNMMRSAFLTVMQTASFVLLAALCLVSAAKHLAPSDGGARAYVAIVLLLTTVLLAATVYGVVVWYAEDRHWQELREPRRGGLEALLRDDEHGDEETQNPHDRTSSSHASGTTVASSYRSPAVLLQLMAGDTRSDALSLFDRASNAGCKVDCFTPENY
;
A
#
# COMPACT_ATOMS: atom_id res chain seq x y z
N MET A 1 23.09 -21.21 8.95
CA MET A 1 24.26 -20.84 9.78
C MET A 1 24.64 -19.42 9.46
N LEU A 2 25.01 -18.63 10.47
CA LEU A 2 25.74 -17.36 10.30
C LEU A 2 27.18 -17.61 10.79
N LEU A 3 28.18 -17.13 10.05
CA LEU A 3 29.59 -17.18 10.46
C LEU A 3 30.20 -15.78 10.30
N VAL A 4 30.70 -15.24 11.40
CA VAL A 4 31.37 -13.94 11.48
C VAL A 4 32.80 -14.20 11.95
N LYS A 5 33.77 -14.23 11.01
CA LYS A 5 35.15 -14.69 11.25
C LYS A 5 36.16 -13.59 10.89
N GLY A 6 37.02 -13.20 11.83
CA GLY A 6 38.21 -12.38 11.56
C GLY A 6 38.01 -10.88 11.31
N ASN A 7 36.85 -10.31 11.65
CA ASN A 7 36.53 -8.91 11.36
C ASN A 7 37.18 -7.95 12.38
N VAL A 8 37.70 -6.81 11.92
CA VAL A 8 38.23 -5.72 12.77
C VAL A 8 37.31 -4.50 12.66
N HIS A 9 36.98 -3.87 13.79
CA HIS A 9 36.05 -2.75 13.87
C HIS A 9 36.62 -1.61 14.73
N ASP A 10 37.15 -0.61 14.03
CA ASP A 10 37.81 0.56 14.60
C ASP A 10 36.85 1.76 14.84
N GLY A 11 35.54 1.54 14.69
CA GLY A 11 34.53 2.59 14.82
C GLY A 11 34.18 2.94 16.27
N ALA A 12 34.73 4.04 16.78
CA ALA A 12 34.49 4.51 18.15
C ALA A 12 33.04 4.99 18.47
N SER A 13 32.15 5.04 17.47
CA SER A 13 30.80 5.64 17.59
C SER A 13 29.63 4.70 17.27
N ARG A 14 29.88 3.42 16.95
CA ARG A 14 28.88 2.39 16.63
C ARG A 14 29.39 1.01 17.00
N GLU A 15 28.52 0.07 17.38
CA GLU A 15 28.89 -1.33 17.55
C GLU A 15 29.27 -2.02 16.22
N MET A 16 29.96 -3.17 16.30
CA MET A 16 30.47 -3.93 15.14
C MET A 16 29.33 -4.52 14.29
N LEU A 17 28.24 -4.98 14.93
CA LEU A 17 27.04 -5.43 14.23
C LEU A 17 25.80 -4.67 14.74
N TYR A 18 25.04 -4.13 13.79
CA TYR A 18 23.82 -3.39 14.04
C TYR A 18 22.68 -3.95 13.17
N ALA A 19 21.50 -4.11 13.77
CA ALA A 19 20.24 -4.37 13.08
C ALA A 19 19.14 -3.44 13.61
N ALA A 20 18.15 -3.15 12.78
CA ALA A 20 17.02 -2.27 13.15
C ALA A 20 15.89 -2.97 13.94
N GLY A 21 16.08 -4.25 14.30
CA GLY A 21 15.10 -5.07 15.00
C GLY A 21 15.69 -6.41 15.46
N ALA A 22 14.89 -7.21 16.17
CA ALA A 22 15.33 -8.49 16.75
C ALA A 22 15.62 -9.56 15.67
N VAL A 23 16.73 -10.29 15.84
CA VAL A 23 17.13 -11.40 14.95
C VAL A 23 16.61 -12.71 15.54
N ALA A 24 15.59 -13.29 14.91
CA ALA A 24 15.05 -14.60 15.27
C ALA A 24 15.79 -15.72 14.52
N ALA A 25 16.64 -16.47 15.24
CA ALA A 25 17.27 -17.68 14.73
C ALA A 25 16.51 -18.93 15.21
N ALA A 26 16.16 -19.83 14.29
CA ALA A 26 15.53 -21.12 14.57
C ALA A 26 16.32 -22.25 13.89
N GLY A 27 16.54 -23.37 14.59
CA GLY A 27 17.28 -24.53 14.06
C GLY A 27 18.68 -24.20 13.51
N SER A 28 19.31 -23.12 13.98
CA SER A 28 20.42 -22.46 13.29
C SER A 28 21.59 -22.13 14.21
N THR A 29 22.80 -22.49 13.78
CA THR A 29 24.05 -22.06 14.42
C THR A 29 24.42 -20.63 14.02
N LEU A 30 24.76 -19.81 15.01
CA LEU A 30 25.42 -18.51 14.86
C LEU A 30 26.84 -18.65 15.43
N SER A 31 27.86 -18.38 14.63
CA SER A 31 29.28 -18.53 15.02
C SER A 31 30.05 -17.23 14.89
N PHE A 32 30.67 -16.78 15.99
CA PHE A 32 31.50 -15.56 16.02
C PHE A 32 32.93 -15.88 16.45
N VAL A 33 33.89 -15.67 15.56
CA VAL A 33 35.27 -16.14 15.72
C VAL A 33 36.29 -15.05 15.41
N ARG A 34 37.23 -14.77 16.32
CA ARG A 34 38.40 -13.88 16.09
C ARG A 34 38.06 -12.47 15.60
N ASN A 35 36.90 -11.93 15.98
CA ASN A 35 36.53 -10.56 15.62
C ASN A 35 37.02 -9.57 16.71
N ARG A 36 37.53 -8.40 16.32
CA ARG A 36 38.12 -7.38 17.19
C ARG A 36 37.32 -6.07 17.14
N ALA A 37 36.84 -5.59 18.29
CA ALA A 37 36.12 -4.33 18.42
C ALA A 37 36.80 -3.39 19.43
N LEU A 38 36.97 -2.11 19.07
CA LEU A 38 37.49 -1.10 20.01
C LEU A 38 36.51 -0.77 21.15
N LEU A 39 35.20 -0.95 20.94
CA LEU A 39 34.19 -0.78 21.98
C LEU A 39 34.07 -2.04 22.85
N PRO A 40 33.78 -1.93 24.16
CA PRO A 40 33.47 -3.07 25.03
C PRO A 40 32.24 -3.88 24.59
N ARG A 41 31.41 -3.31 23.70
CA ARG A 41 30.17 -3.88 23.19
C ARG A 41 30.29 -4.13 21.68
N MET A 42 30.20 -5.39 21.28
CA MET A 42 30.31 -5.82 19.88
C MET A 42 28.94 -5.79 19.16
N LEU A 43 27.85 -6.05 19.88
CA LEU A 43 26.49 -6.12 19.33
C LEU A 43 25.56 -5.08 19.98
N SER A 44 24.78 -4.36 19.18
CA SER A 44 23.83 -3.36 19.67
C SER A 44 22.56 -3.94 20.32
N LEU A 45 22.30 -5.24 20.10
CA LEU A 45 21.05 -5.96 20.41
C LEU A 45 21.34 -7.29 21.10
N SER A 46 20.47 -7.68 22.05
CA SER A 46 20.44 -9.04 22.61
C SER A 46 19.89 -10.06 21.59
N LEU A 47 20.51 -11.23 21.52
CA LEU A 47 20.13 -12.29 20.57
C LEU A 47 19.02 -13.20 21.14
N SER A 48 17.79 -13.01 20.69
CA SER A 48 16.65 -13.87 21.01
C SER A 48 16.71 -15.19 20.22
N LEU A 49 17.44 -16.18 20.72
CA LEU A 49 17.44 -17.54 20.17
C LEU A 49 16.08 -18.23 20.39
N SER A 50 15.55 -18.90 19.37
CA SER A 50 14.41 -19.82 19.54
C SER A 50 14.89 -21.27 19.69
N ALA A 51 13.99 -22.19 20.01
CA ALA A 51 14.33 -23.58 20.31
C ALA A 51 15.14 -24.25 19.18
N GLY A 52 16.29 -24.81 19.52
CA GLY A 52 17.20 -25.48 18.58
C GLY A 52 18.15 -24.55 17.81
N ALA A 53 18.22 -23.25 18.12
CA ALA A 53 19.32 -22.39 17.68
C ALA A 53 20.48 -22.43 18.69
N HIS A 54 21.71 -22.29 18.19
CA HIS A 54 22.95 -22.35 18.99
C HIS A 54 23.82 -21.13 18.71
N LEU A 55 24.38 -20.52 19.76
CA LEU A 55 25.39 -19.47 19.65
C LEU A 55 26.76 -20.03 20.07
N ARG A 56 27.71 -20.04 19.13
CA ARG A 56 29.09 -20.53 19.32
C ARG A 56 30.08 -19.37 19.16
N VAL A 57 31.07 -19.27 20.05
CA VAL A 57 31.98 -18.12 20.09
C VAL A 57 33.43 -18.52 20.42
N ALA A 58 34.41 -17.85 19.81
CA ALA A 58 35.84 -18.08 20.06
C ALA A 58 36.73 -16.85 19.77
N CYS A 59 37.71 -16.56 20.63
CA CYS A 59 38.77 -15.55 20.40
C CYS A 59 38.33 -14.13 20.00
N ASN A 60 37.11 -13.71 20.28
CA ASN A 60 36.71 -12.33 19.96
C ASN A 60 37.37 -11.38 20.98
N GLU A 61 37.68 -10.17 20.56
CA GLU A 61 38.27 -9.13 21.40
C GLU A 61 37.32 -7.92 21.42
N ALA A 62 36.99 -7.41 22.60
CA ALA A 62 36.14 -6.23 22.77
C ALA A 62 36.76 -5.31 23.82
N GLY A 63 36.81 -4.00 23.55
CA GLY A 63 37.42 -3.02 24.45
C GLY A 63 38.90 -3.28 24.74
N GLY A 64 39.62 -3.96 23.83
CA GLY A 64 41.02 -4.36 24.02
C GLY A 64 41.23 -5.63 24.87
N ARG A 65 40.18 -6.36 25.25
CA ARG A 65 40.25 -7.62 26.01
C ARG A 65 39.71 -8.79 25.19
N VAL A 66 40.44 -9.91 25.17
CA VAL A 66 39.96 -11.17 24.57
C VAL A 66 38.88 -11.78 25.47
N LEU A 67 37.73 -12.12 24.86
CA LEU A 67 36.55 -12.68 25.50
C LEU A 67 36.64 -14.22 25.55
N SER A 68 36.53 -14.74 26.76
CA SER A 68 36.89 -16.10 27.18
C SER A 68 35.79 -16.83 27.95
N THR A 69 34.84 -16.12 28.58
CA THR A 69 33.70 -16.71 29.32
C THR A 69 32.35 -16.30 28.71
N ALA A 70 31.32 -17.11 28.94
CA ALA A 70 29.96 -16.79 28.46
C ALA A 70 29.43 -15.46 29.02
N GLU A 71 29.81 -15.08 30.23
CA GLU A 71 29.46 -13.80 30.87
C GLU A 71 30.11 -12.61 30.17
N GLU A 72 31.38 -12.74 29.76
CA GLU A 72 32.09 -11.72 28.96
C GLU A 72 31.43 -11.53 27.59
N TYR A 73 30.97 -12.61 26.95
CA TYR A 73 30.18 -12.53 25.72
C TYR A 73 28.80 -11.90 25.95
N ALA A 74 28.09 -12.28 27.01
CA ALA A 74 26.81 -11.66 27.36
C ALA A 74 26.95 -10.13 27.55
N ALA A 75 27.98 -9.69 28.29
CA ALA A 75 28.32 -8.28 28.50
C ALA A 75 28.74 -7.56 27.20
N ALA A 76 29.44 -8.24 26.29
CA ALA A 76 29.79 -7.73 24.96
C ALA A 76 28.58 -7.56 24.01
N GLY A 77 27.36 -7.83 24.49
CA GLY A 77 26.10 -7.56 23.80
C GLY A 77 25.37 -8.80 23.29
N PHE A 78 25.94 -10.00 23.43
CA PHE A 78 25.30 -11.24 22.96
C PHE A 78 24.06 -11.60 23.82
N GLY A 79 24.00 -11.13 25.07
CA GLY A 79 22.85 -11.24 25.98
C GLY A 79 22.56 -12.66 26.48
N ASP A 80 21.36 -12.86 27.06
CA ASP A 80 20.84 -14.17 27.51
C ASP A 80 20.44 -15.10 26.35
N ALA A 81 21.29 -15.17 25.32
CA ALA A 81 21.16 -16.12 24.22
C ALA A 81 21.21 -17.53 24.81
N GLY A 82 20.13 -18.31 24.61
CA GLY A 82 19.93 -19.63 25.22
C GLY A 82 21.09 -20.59 24.98
N ARG A 83 22.01 -20.64 25.96
CA ARG A 83 23.30 -21.32 25.95
C ARG A 83 24.30 -20.76 24.91
N ILE A 84 25.30 -20.03 25.41
CA ILE A 84 26.50 -19.63 24.67
C ILE A 84 27.56 -20.76 24.81
N ASP A 85 27.85 -21.48 23.73
CA ASP A 85 28.90 -22.50 23.70
C ASP A 85 30.25 -21.85 23.33
N VAL A 86 31.08 -21.55 24.34
CA VAL A 86 32.39 -20.91 24.16
C VAL A 86 33.47 -21.94 23.83
N THR A 87 34.25 -21.69 22.78
CA THR A 87 35.41 -22.49 22.38
C THR A 87 36.71 -21.73 22.66
N GLY A 88 37.68 -22.39 23.31
CA GLY A 88 39.00 -21.81 23.60
C GLY A 88 39.84 -21.54 22.35
N CYS A 89 40.84 -20.66 22.45
CA CYS A 89 41.56 -20.18 21.27
C CYS A 89 42.48 -21.18 20.58
N ASP A 90 42.97 -22.14 21.34
CA ASP A 90 43.85 -23.21 20.87
C ASP A 90 43.06 -24.42 20.35
N ALA A 91 41.72 -24.39 20.48
CA ALA A 91 40.81 -25.44 20.05
C ALA A 91 40.16 -25.10 18.70
N CYS A 92 40.42 -25.93 17.70
CA CYS A 92 39.82 -25.85 16.36
C CYS A 92 38.54 -26.69 16.29
N ASP A 93 37.45 -26.21 16.89
CA ASP A 93 36.15 -26.89 16.81
C ASP A 93 35.50 -26.71 15.43
N ARG A 94 35.17 -27.84 14.79
CA ARG A 94 34.60 -27.88 13.43
C ARG A 94 33.29 -27.10 13.31
N ASP A 95 32.44 -27.16 14.32
CA ASP A 95 31.08 -26.61 14.28
C ASP A 95 31.04 -25.12 14.69
N THR A 96 32.06 -24.64 15.40
CA THR A 96 32.30 -23.22 15.71
C THR A 96 33.02 -22.50 14.55
N TYR A 97 34.07 -23.10 13.97
CA TYR A 97 34.96 -22.42 13.00
C TYR A 97 34.61 -22.65 11.51
N CYS A 98 33.82 -23.67 11.19
CA CYS A 98 33.52 -24.11 9.82
C CYS A 98 32.01 -24.35 9.59
N TYR A 99 31.57 -24.44 8.34
CA TYR A 99 30.22 -24.91 8.01
C TYR A 99 30.15 -26.44 8.19
N ALA A 100 29.74 -26.87 9.37
CA ALA A 100 29.73 -28.28 9.80
C ALA A 100 29.18 -29.28 8.76
N PRO A 101 28.06 -29.04 8.04
CA PRO A 101 27.55 -30.00 7.05
C PRO A 101 28.43 -30.18 5.80
N GLY A 102 29.25 -29.19 5.46
CA GLY A 102 30.19 -29.24 4.33
C GLY A 102 31.63 -29.55 4.74
N THR A 103 31.91 -29.70 6.03
CA THR A 103 33.28 -29.86 6.56
C THR A 103 33.56 -31.31 6.93
N ALA A 104 34.52 -31.93 6.24
CA ALA A 104 34.95 -33.31 6.46
C ALA A 104 35.87 -33.44 7.71
N SER A 105 36.78 -32.48 7.91
CA SER A 105 37.58 -32.37 9.13
C SER A 105 38.00 -30.93 9.39
N ALA A 106 38.42 -30.62 10.62
CA ALA A 106 39.02 -29.34 10.98
C ALA A 106 40.29 -29.61 11.81
N SER A 107 41.34 -28.80 11.60
CA SER A 107 42.62 -28.96 12.31
C SER A 107 43.32 -27.62 12.55
N MET A 108 44.09 -27.55 13.64
CA MET A 108 44.81 -26.35 14.03
C MET A 108 46.19 -26.32 13.36
N THR A 109 46.47 -25.29 12.56
CA THR A 109 47.72 -25.13 11.80
C THR A 109 48.24 -23.70 11.97
N ASN A 110 49.49 -23.53 12.41
CA ASN A 110 50.13 -22.22 12.63
C ASN A 110 49.28 -21.22 13.45
N GLY A 111 48.57 -21.72 14.47
CA GLY A 111 47.68 -20.90 15.30
C GLY A 111 46.37 -20.48 14.61
N VAL A 112 45.99 -21.08 13.49
CA VAL A 112 44.73 -20.85 12.76
C VAL A 112 43.97 -22.17 12.58
N CYS A 113 42.65 -22.14 12.76
CA CYS A 113 41.80 -23.31 12.53
C CYS A 113 41.43 -23.41 11.04
N VAL A 114 41.84 -24.52 10.41
CA VAL A 114 41.70 -24.80 8.98
C VAL A 114 40.62 -25.86 8.78
N CYS A 115 39.69 -25.58 7.87
CA CYS A 115 38.57 -26.45 7.53
C CYS A 115 38.88 -27.25 6.25
N ALA A 116 38.84 -28.57 6.31
CA ALA A 116 38.95 -29.44 5.14
C ALA A 116 37.55 -29.85 4.66
N CYS A 117 37.23 -29.56 3.40
CA CYS A 117 35.86 -29.66 2.90
C CYS A 117 35.52 -31.05 2.36
N GLY A 118 34.28 -31.48 2.60
CA GLY A 118 33.69 -32.66 1.97
C GLY A 118 33.12 -32.34 0.58
N SER A 119 32.56 -33.36 -0.07
CA SER A 119 31.88 -33.21 -1.37
C SER A 119 30.72 -32.21 -1.29
N GLY A 120 30.89 -31.03 -1.88
CA GLY A 120 29.90 -29.95 -1.91
C GLY A 120 30.16 -28.79 -0.93
N GLY A 121 31.23 -28.84 -0.13
CA GLY A 121 31.70 -27.69 0.67
C GLY A 121 32.80 -26.92 -0.05
N TYR A 122 32.76 -25.59 -0.02
CA TYR A 122 33.68 -24.70 -0.75
C TYR A 122 34.30 -23.60 0.14
N GLY A 123 35.52 -23.18 -0.20
CA GLY A 123 36.26 -22.10 0.48
C GLY A 123 36.75 -22.46 1.90
N GLU A 124 37.45 -21.54 2.57
CA GLU A 124 38.07 -21.77 3.90
C GLU A 124 37.09 -22.12 5.04
N ALA A 125 35.79 -21.97 4.81
CA ALA A 125 34.73 -22.32 5.75
C ALA A 125 33.84 -23.47 5.25
N CYS A 126 34.15 -24.07 4.10
CA CYS A 126 33.42 -25.20 3.51
C CYS A 126 31.91 -25.00 3.32
N VAL A 127 31.51 -23.78 2.96
CA VAL A 127 30.11 -23.36 2.74
C VAL A 127 29.51 -24.02 1.48
N PRO A 128 28.18 -24.22 1.40
CA PRO A 128 27.54 -25.00 0.34
C PRO A 128 27.43 -24.26 -1.01
N VAL A 129 27.81 -22.98 -1.04
CA VAL A 129 27.93 -22.17 -2.26
C VAL A 129 29.37 -21.70 -2.36
N GLY A 130 29.98 -21.89 -3.53
CA GLY A 130 31.34 -21.39 -3.78
C GLY A 130 31.42 -19.88 -3.63
N ALA A 131 32.18 -19.40 -2.64
CA ALA A 131 32.62 -18.03 -2.61
C ALA A 131 33.41 -17.73 -3.90
N PRO A 132 33.24 -16.54 -4.53
CA PRO A 132 34.05 -16.16 -5.67
C PRO A 132 35.51 -16.11 -5.23
N VAL A 133 36.32 -17.05 -5.73
CA VAL A 133 37.74 -17.15 -5.40
C VAL A 133 38.43 -15.94 -6.02
N LEU A 134 38.72 -14.94 -5.18
CA LEU A 134 39.67 -13.89 -5.53
C LEU A 134 41.00 -14.56 -5.82
N PRO A 135 41.60 -14.38 -7.03
CA PRO A 135 42.97 -14.81 -7.24
C PRO A 135 43.88 -14.05 -6.26
N PRO A 136 44.97 -14.67 -5.77
CA PRO A 136 45.91 -13.97 -4.90
C PRO A 136 46.48 -12.75 -5.63
N ALA A 137 46.83 -11.70 -4.87
CA ALA A 137 47.46 -10.48 -5.38
C ALA A 137 48.92 -10.71 -5.78
N VAL A 138 49.14 -11.63 -6.73
CA VAL A 138 50.40 -11.85 -7.43
C VAL A 138 50.58 -10.69 -8.42
N GLY A 139 51.79 -10.13 -8.46
CA GLY A 139 52.07 -8.88 -9.17
C GLY A 139 51.84 -8.93 -10.68
N THR A 140 51.66 -7.76 -11.27
CA THR A 140 51.59 -7.54 -12.74
C THR A 140 50.53 -8.39 -13.44
N ALA A 141 49.28 -8.36 -12.95
CA ALA A 141 48.13 -8.75 -13.75
C ALA A 141 48.01 -7.83 -14.99
N SER A 142 47.68 -8.40 -16.15
CA SER A 142 47.42 -7.63 -17.38
C SER A 142 46.31 -6.61 -17.16
N SER A 143 46.48 -5.40 -17.70
CA SER A 143 45.46 -4.34 -17.61
C SER A 143 44.20 -4.61 -18.44
N VAL A 144 44.11 -5.76 -19.11
CA VAL A 144 42.98 -6.19 -19.94
C VAL A 144 42.40 -7.49 -19.39
N PHE A 145 41.13 -7.46 -18.97
CA PHE A 145 40.34 -8.64 -18.62
C PHE A 145 39.45 -9.02 -19.80
N VAL A 146 39.59 -10.24 -20.33
CA VAL A 146 38.76 -10.75 -21.44
C VAL A 146 38.02 -12.01 -21.01
N ARG A 147 36.74 -12.08 -21.36
CA ARG A 147 35.91 -13.27 -21.25
C ARG A 147 35.18 -13.47 -22.57
N GLU A 148 35.56 -14.50 -23.32
CA GLU A 148 34.99 -14.77 -24.65
C GLU A 148 34.50 -16.22 -24.80
N GLY A 149 33.34 -16.40 -25.42
CA GLY A 149 32.83 -17.71 -25.88
C GLY A 149 32.44 -18.71 -24.78
N VAL A 150 31.94 -18.24 -23.63
CA VAL A 150 31.71 -19.09 -22.44
C VAL A 150 30.36 -18.86 -21.77
N THR A 151 29.76 -19.95 -21.27
CA THR A 151 28.67 -19.89 -20.29
C THR A 151 29.22 -19.69 -18.88
N VAL A 152 28.66 -18.73 -18.15
CA VAL A 152 29.03 -18.34 -16.79
C VAL A 152 27.90 -18.71 -15.85
N ARG A 153 28.18 -19.65 -14.93
CA ARG A 153 27.27 -20.16 -13.88
C ARG A 153 27.73 -19.85 -12.45
N SER A 154 28.83 -19.12 -12.32
CA SER A 154 29.36 -18.60 -11.05
C SER A 154 29.87 -17.17 -11.27
N VAL A 155 29.84 -16.34 -10.23
CA VAL A 155 30.28 -14.93 -10.32
C VAL A 155 31.79 -14.89 -10.56
N PHE A 156 32.20 -14.18 -11.62
CA PHE A 156 33.60 -13.83 -11.86
C PHE A 156 33.92 -12.46 -11.24
N VAL A 157 35.20 -12.22 -10.93
CA VAL A 157 35.70 -10.94 -10.43
C VAL A 157 36.68 -10.37 -11.44
N VAL A 158 36.56 -9.08 -11.75
CA VAL A 158 37.55 -8.35 -12.55
C VAL A 158 38.74 -7.97 -11.65
N PRO A 159 40.00 -8.20 -12.07
CA PRO A 159 41.18 -7.77 -11.33
C PRO A 159 41.18 -6.26 -11.02
N ALA A 160 41.76 -5.89 -9.88
CA ALA A 160 42.08 -4.50 -9.61
C ALA A 160 43.17 -4.03 -10.58
N GLY A 161 43.02 -2.84 -11.18
CA GLY A 161 43.95 -2.31 -12.18
C GLY A 161 43.64 -2.69 -13.65
N ALA A 162 42.50 -3.32 -13.93
CA ALA A 162 42.01 -3.52 -15.29
C ALA A 162 41.56 -2.20 -15.96
N SER A 163 42.36 -1.69 -16.91
CA SER A 163 42.01 -0.56 -17.78
C SER A 163 41.03 -0.94 -18.90
N GLU A 164 40.95 -2.21 -19.29
CA GLU A 164 39.97 -2.72 -20.26
C GLU A 164 39.31 -4.02 -19.79
N VAL A 165 38.01 -4.15 -20.04
CA VAL A 165 37.15 -5.27 -19.64
C VAL A 165 36.29 -5.64 -20.85
N THR A 166 36.48 -6.82 -21.42
CA THR A 166 35.72 -7.29 -22.58
C THR A 166 34.96 -8.58 -22.26
N LEU A 167 33.64 -8.53 -22.40
CA LEU A 167 32.74 -9.69 -22.41
C LEU A 167 32.23 -9.88 -23.85
N ARG A 168 32.56 -11.01 -24.49
CA ARG A 168 32.14 -11.33 -25.87
C ARG A 168 31.54 -12.73 -25.99
N HIS A 169 30.42 -12.91 -26.67
CA HIS A 169 29.84 -14.25 -26.87
C HIS A 169 29.64 -14.99 -25.53
N VAL A 170 29.17 -14.27 -24.49
CA VAL A 170 29.07 -14.77 -23.11
C VAL A 170 27.62 -15.06 -22.77
N VAL A 171 27.34 -16.22 -22.18
CA VAL A 171 26.00 -16.54 -21.65
C VAL A 171 26.04 -16.47 -20.13
N LEU A 172 25.33 -15.50 -19.55
CA LEU A 172 25.14 -15.36 -18.10
C LEU A 172 23.89 -16.14 -17.69
N ASP A 173 24.07 -17.26 -16.98
CA ASP A 173 23.03 -18.24 -16.65
C ASP A 173 22.76 -18.22 -15.13
N GLY A 174 21.72 -17.50 -14.71
CA GLY A 174 21.32 -17.37 -13.29
C GLY A 174 22.29 -16.57 -12.41
N VAL A 175 23.27 -15.86 -12.98
CA VAL A 175 24.33 -15.13 -12.26
C VAL A 175 24.14 -13.62 -12.28
N SER A 176 24.59 -12.95 -11.22
CA SER A 176 24.60 -11.48 -11.10
C SER A 176 26.03 -10.92 -11.01
N PRO A 177 26.81 -10.84 -12.11
CA PRO A 177 28.14 -10.24 -12.10
C PRO A 177 28.10 -8.72 -11.91
N VAL A 178 29.13 -8.20 -11.24
CA VAL A 178 29.26 -6.78 -10.90
C VAL A 178 30.56 -6.21 -11.47
N LEU A 179 30.44 -5.20 -12.34
CA LEU A 179 31.53 -4.42 -12.89
C LEU A 179 31.66 -3.12 -12.11
N TYR A 180 32.46 -3.13 -11.04
CA TYR A 180 32.62 -2.00 -10.12
C TYR A 180 33.75 -1.06 -10.56
N VAL A 181 33.39 0.07 -11.18
CA VAL A 181 34.31 1.02 -11.83
C VAL A 181 35.47 1.48 -10.93
N PRO A 182 35.26 1.91 -9.67
CA PRO A 182 36.35 2.43 -8.82
C PRO A 182 37.43 1.41 -8.46
N TRP A 183 37.19 0.12 -8.67
CA TRP A 183 38.15 -0.97 -8.45
C TRP A 183 38.96 -1.28 -9.71
N MET A 184 38.40 -1.03 -10.89
CA MET A 184 39.00 -1.46 -12.16
C MET A 184 40.17 -0.54 -12.56
N ALA A 185 40.00 0.79 -12.61
CA ALA A 185 41.16 1.68 -12.81
C ALA A 185 40.92 3.10 -12.28
N ARG A 186 41.99 3.73 -11.74
CA ARG A 186 41.97 5.16 -11.37
C ARG A 186 42.10 6.09 -12.58
N GLU A 187 42.84 5.70 -13.61
CA GLU A 187 43.12 6.55 -14.79
C GLU A 187 42.03 6.47 -15.88
N GLY A 188 41.00 5.64 -15.66
CA GLY A 188 39.89 5.41 -16.59
C GLY A 188 39.80 3.96 -17.04
N VAL A 189 38.60 3.50 -17.42
CA VAL A 189 38.34 2.09 -17.78
C VAL A 189 37.41 1.97 -18.98
N ARG A 190 37.76 1.05 -19.88
CA ARG A 190 37.01 0.67 -21.06
C ARG A 190 36.28 -0.65 -20.83
N ILE A 191 34.96 -0.68 -20.99
CA ILE A 191 34.11 -1.83 -20.70
C ILE A 191 33.31 -2.15 -21.96
N VAL A 192 33.63 -3.25 -22.63
CA VAL A 192 32.93 -3.75 -23.82
C VAL A 192 32.12 -4.99 -23.44
N VAL A 193 30.83 -4.99 -23.74
CA VAL A 193 29.89 -6.08 -23.51
C VAL A 193 29.16 -6.33 -24.83
N GLN A 194 29.55 -7.35 -25.58
CA GLN A 194 29.13 -7.55 -26.96
C GLN A 194 28.65 -8.99 -27.18
N ASN A 195 27.44 -9.17 -27.72
CA ASN A 195 26.84 -10.50 -27.96
C ASN A 195 26.78 -11.32 -26.65
N VAL A 196 25.95 -10.85 -25.71
CA VAL A 196 25.86 -11.41 -24.35
C VAL A 196 24.41 -11.74 -24.00
N SER A 197 24.17 -12.99 -23.61
CA SER A 197 22.83 -13.47 -23.25
C SER A 197 22.62 -13.47 -21.72
N LEU A 198 21.56 -12.84 -21.22
CA LEU A 198 21.13 -12.89 -19.81
C LEU A 198 19.94 -13.86 -19.67
N LEU A 199 20.17 -14.99 -19.00
CA LEU A 199 19.18 -16.06 -18.84
C LEU A 199 18.89 -16.35 -17.36
N ASN A 200 17.70 -16.90 -17.10
CA ASN A 200 17.32 -17.49 -15.81
C ASN A 200 17.46 -16.56 -14.59
N GLY A 201 17.16 -15.26 -14.73
CA GLY A 201 17.30 -14.27 -13.65
C GLY A 201 18.67 -13.59 -13.58
N ALA A 202 19.51 -13.74 -14.61
CA ALA A 202 20.82 -13.09 -14.65
C ALA A 202 20.71 -11.55 -14.77
N VAL A 203 21.56 -10.84 -14.03
CA VAL A 203 21.55 -9.36 -13.98
C VAL A 203 22.97 -8.83 -14.10
N LEU A 204 23.23 -8.01 -15.12
CA LEU A 204 24.53 -7.36 -15.30
C LEU A 204 24.52 -6.00 -14.59
N TYR A 205 25.35 -5.85 -13.56
CA TYR A 205 25.51 -4.58 -12.84
C TYR A 205 26.77 -3.85 -13.30
N VAL A 206 26.65 -2.57 -13.66
CA VAL A 206 27.77 -1.64 -13.78
C VAL A 206 27.63 -0.56 -12.71
N MET A 207 28.60 -0.52 -11.79
CA MET A 207 28.52 0.28 -10.56
C MET A 207 29.62 1.35 -10.52
N GLY A 208 29.20 2.61 -10.46
CA GLY A 208 30.08 3.77 -10.30
C GLY A 208 30.52 4.05 -8.85
N GLY A 209 31.16 5.21 -8.66
CA GLY A 209 31.55 5.72 -7.35
C GLY A 209 30.35 5.94 -6.42
N GLY A 210 30.53 5.68 -5.13
CA GLY A 210 29.48 5.86 -4.11
C GLY A 210 28.34 4.83 -4.13
N ALA A 211 28.27 3.91 -5.09
CA ALA A 211 27.21 2.89 -5.18
C ALA A 211 27.22 1.90 -3.97
N LEU A 212 28.38 1.66 -3.37
CA LEU A 212 28.54 0.72 -2.25
C LEU A 212 28.62 1.46 -0.91
N ARG A 213 27.56 1.31 -0.10
CA ARG A 213 27.38 1.97 1.20
C ARG A 213 28.36 1.43 2.24
N GLY A 214 29.50 2.12 2.41
CA GLY A 214 30.56 1.75 3.36
C GLY A 214 31.96 1.67 2.74
N ALA A 215 32.07 1.72 1.40
CA ALA A 215 33.36 2.00 0.77
C ALA A 215 33.80 3.43 1.15
N VAL A 216 35.04 3.58 1.64
CA VAL A 216 35.60 4.90 2.00
C VAL A 216 35.66 5.78 0.74
N SER A 217 35.03 6.94 0.80
CA SER A 217 35.06 7.94 -0.27
C SER A 217 36.42 8.65 -0.33
N VAL A 218 37.42 7.95 -0.87
CA VAL A 218 38.53 8.60 -1.56
C VAL A 218 37.92 9.48 -2.67
N GLY A 219 38.50 10.66 -2.91
CA GLY A 219 37.86 11.75 -3.66
C GLY A 219 37.17 11.32 -4.95
N SER A 220 35.85 11.51 -5.04
CA SER A 220 35.03 11.05 -6.16
C SER A 220 35.33 11.73 -7.51
N ASP A 221 36.15 12.78 -7.48
CA ASP A 221 36.58 13.56 -8.65
C ASP A 221 37.99 13.17 -9.15
N GLU A 222 38.70 12.24 -8.48
CA GLU A 222 40.04 11.75 -8.88
C GLU A 222 39.99 10.52 -9.81
N GLY A 223 38.80 10.14 -10.32
CA GLY A 223 38.62 9.03 -11.25
C GLY A 223 38.68 9.47 -12.72
N GLY A 224 39.43 8.75 -13.54
CA GLY A 224 39.41 8.91 -15.00
C GLY A 224 38.10 8.44 -15.66
N PRO A 225 37.89 8.77 -16.95
CA PRO A 225 36.64 8.53 -17.64
C PRO A 225 36.36 7.04 -17.90
N VAL A 226 35.08 6.69 -17.98
CA VAL A 226 34.59 5.35 -18.36
C VAL A 226 34.09 5.35 -19.79
N GLU A 227 34.58 4.47 -20.65
CA GLU A 227 33.93 4.12 -21.92
C GLU A 227 33.20 2.79 -21.73
N LEU A 228 31.87 2.80 -21.59
CA LEU A 228 31.04 1.59 -21.53
C LEU A 228 30.32 1.40 -22.85
N SER A 229 30.52 0.28 -23.52
CA SER A 229 29.80 -0.10 -24.74
C SER A 229 29.13 -1.47 -24.56
N VAL A 230 27.80 -1.45 -24.46
CA VAL A 230 26.93 -2.63 -24.35
C VAL A 230 26.19 -2.78 -25.68
N CYS A 231 26.36 -3.90 -26.38
CA CYS A 231 25.83 -4.12 -27.73
C CYS A 231 25.42 -5.57 -27.93
N ASP A 232 24.42 -5.83 -28.77
CA ASP A 232 23.94 -7.17 -29.09
C ASP A 232 23.60 -7.99 -27.82
N VAL A 233 23.03 -7.34 -26.79
CA VAL A 233 22.68 -8.00 -25.52
C VAL A 233 21.25 -8.50 -25.56
N GLU A 234 21.07 -9.81 -25.40
CA GLU A 234 19.77 -10.47 -25.34
C GLU A 234 19.44 -10.84 -23.90
N ALA A 235 18.29 -10.44 -23.36
CA ALA A 235 17.86 -10.84 -22.02
C ALA A 235 16.48 -11.47 -22.04
N LEU A 236 16.33 -12.65 -21.41
CA LEU A 236 15.05 -13.30 -21.17
C LEU A 236 14.90 -13.56 -19.67
N ASN A 237 14.08 -12.75 -19.01
CA ASN A 237 14.02 -12.65 -17.55
C ASN A 237 15.40 -12.32 -16.96
N GLY A 238 16.02 -11.27 -17.49
CA GLY A 238 17.28 -10.70 -17.01
C GLY A 238 17.29 -9.19 -17.20
N ALA A 239 18.22 -8.50 -16.54
CA ALA A 239 18.23 -7.04 -16.50
C ALA A 239 19.63 -6.43 -16.61
N LEU A 240 19.71 -5.21 -17.13
CA LEU A 240 20.89 -4.35 -17.09
C LEU A 240 20.70 -3.27 -16.01
N VAL A 241 21.67 -3.11 -15.12
CA VAL A 241 21.61 -2.16 -14.00
C VAL A 241 22.80 -1.20 -14.05
N LEU A 242 22.52 0.10 -14.13
CA LEU A 242 23.50 1.18 -14.02
C LEU A 242 23.24 1.95 -12.71
N THR A 243 24.25 2.14 -11.88
CA THR A 243 24.09 2.74 -10.54
C THR A 243 25.32 3.51 -10.07
N GLY A 244 25.11 4.54 -9.25
CA GLY A 244 26.17 5.37 -8.65
C GLY A 244 26.67 6.52 -9.53
N THR A 245 27.80 7.09 -9.14
CA THR A 245 28.43 8.26 -9.80
C THR A 245 29.44 7.83 -10.85
N PHE A 246 29.29 8.31 -12.08
CA PHE A 246 30.27 8.09 -13.15
C PHE A 246 31.19 9.33 -13.28
N PRO A 247 32.52 9.16 -13.31
CA PRO A 247 33.47 10.28 -13.40
C PRO A 247 33.28 11.12 -14.66
N ALA A 248 33.83 12.33 -14.66
CA ALA A 248 33.63 13.29 -15.75
C ALA A 248 34.26 12.86 -17.08
N GLY A 249 33.56 13.10 -18.18
CA GLY A 249 33.95 12.65 -19.52
C GLY A 249 33.63 11.18 -19.81
N SER A 250 32.88 10.50 -18.94
CA SER A 250 32.43 9.13 -19.19
C SER A 250 31.36 9.08 -20.28
N VAL A 251 31.46 8.07 -21.14
CA VAL A 251 30.54 7.78 -22.24
C VAL A 251 30.01 6.37 -22.06
N LEU A 252 28.72 6.26 -21.72
CA LEU A 252 28.01 5.01 -21.55
C LEU A 252 27.07 4.82 -22.74
N THR A 253 27.15 3.69 -23.44
CA THR A 253 26.32 3.40 -24.60
C THR A 253 25.73 2.01 -24.51
N VAL A 254 24.42 1.89 -24.79
CA VAL A 254 23.71 0.61 -24.91
C VAL A 254 23.02 0.59 -26.26
N THR A 255 23.39 -0.31 -27.16
CA THR A 255 22.80 -0.37 -28.52
C THR A 255 22.38 -1.75 -28.95
N ASP A 256 21.54 -1.84 -29.98
CA ASP A 256 21.28 -3.06 -30.76
C ASP A 256 20.90 -4.29 -29.89
N SER A 257 20.21 -4.05 -28.77
CA SER A 257 19.98 -5.03 -27.70
C SER A 257 18.48 -5.30 -27.51
N LEU A 258 18.14 -6.51 -27.06
CA LEU A 258 16.76 -6.98 -26.88
C LEU A 258 16.59 -7.55 -25.46
N LEU A 259 15.91 -6.81 -24.57
CA LEU A 259 15.68 -7.23 -23.20
C LEU A 259 14.19 -7.43 -22.94
N VAL A 260 13.81 -8.65 -22.57
CA VAL A 260 12.42 -9.10 -22.43
C VAL A 260 12.19 -9.74 -21.05
N ALA A 261 11.25 -9.19 -20.28
CA ALA A 261 10.78 -9.77 -19.02
C ALA A 261 9.39 -10.41 -19.16
N THR A 262 9.26 -11.65 -18.71
CA THR A 262 7.99 -12.38 -18.54
C THR A 262 7.77 -12.82 -17.08
N ARG A 263 8.77 -12.64 -16.21
CA ARG A 263 8.77 -12.93 -14.77
C ARG A 263 9.61 -11.88 -14.03
N SER A 264 9.32 -11.65 -12.75
CA SER A 264 10.12 -10.77 -11.89
C SER A 264 11.55 -11.28 -11.73
N THR A 265 12.50 -10.34 -11.70
CA THR A 265 13.94 -10.62 -11.62
C THR A 265 14.48 -10.08 -10.29
N PRO A 266 15.17 -10.88 -9.47
CA PRO A 266 15.64 -10.46 -8.15
C PRO A 266 16.85 -9.52 -8.26
N LEU A 267 16.68 -8.25 -7.88
CA LEU A 267 17.75 -7.25 -7.92
C LEU A 267 18.63 -7.35 -6.67
N VAL A 268 19.44 -8.41 -6.58
CA VAL A 268 20.22 -8.84 -5.41
C VAL A 268 21.04 -7.71 -4.75
N TYR A 269 21.57 -6.76 -5.51
CA TYR A 269 22.38 -5.65 -4.97
C TYR A 269 21.59 -4.34 -4.72
N LEU A 270 20.28 -4.33 -4.94
CA LEU A 270 19.40 -3.16 -4.74
C LEU A 270 18.25 -3.51 -3.76
N LEU A 271 18.59 -4.00 -2.55
CA LEU A 271 17.61 -4.52 -1.59
C LEU A 271 16.58 -3.48 -1.10
N ASP A 272 16.92 -2.19 -1.11
CA ASP A 272 16.00 -1.09 -0.75
C ASP A 272 15.05 -0.71 -1.93
N SER A 273 15.21 -1.31 -3.11
CA SER A 273 14.44 -0.97 -4.32
C SER A 273 13.07 -1.63 -4.37
N GLN A 274 12.02 -0.83 -4.57
CA GLN A 274 10.67 -1.33 -4.83
C GLN A 274 10.45 -1.81 -6.27
N SER A 275 11.48 -1.81 -7.14
CA SER A 275 11.33 -2.10 -8.57
C SER A 275 11.27 -3.60 -8.93
N SER A 276 11.91 -4.48 -8.16
CA SER A 276 12.04 -5.91 -8.49
C SER A 276 10.71 -6.66 -8.74
N PRO A 277 9.59 -6.39 -8.02
CA PRO A 277 8.27 -6.96 -8.33
C PRO A 277 7.74 -6.62 -9.73
N TYR A 278 8.11 -5.46 -10.28
CA TYR A 278 7.63 -4.93 -11.56
C TYR A 278 8.48 -5.38 -12.77
N ALA A 279 9.44 -6.29 -12.55
CA ALA A 279 10.25 -6.95 -13.58
C ALA A 279 10.95 -6.00 -14.59
N PRO A 280 11.76 -5.04 -14.11
CA PRO A 280 12.47 -4.12 -14.97
C PRO A 280 13.58 -4.78 -15.79
N VAL A 281 13.71 -4.34 -17.04
CA VAL A 281 14.77 -4.80 -17.96
C VAL A 281 15.97 -3.85 -17.99
N LEU A 282 15.74 -2.55 -17.73
CA LEU A 282 16.79 -1.55 -17.56
C LEU A 282 16.53 -0.73 -16.29
N VAL A 283 17.50 -0.71 -15.38
CA VAL A 283 17.41 0.03 -14.10
C VAL A 283 18.51 1.07 -14.01
N LEU A 284 18.13 2.32 -13.76
CA LEU A 284 19.02 3.44 -13.47
C LEU A 284 18.83 3.84 -11.98
N SER A 285 19.65 3.30 -11.08
CA SER A 285 19.43 3.41 -9.63
C SER A 285 20.45 4.34 -8.96
N GLY A 286 20.01 5.48 -8.43
CA GLY A 286 20.88 6.46 -7.77
C GLY A 286 22.01 6.96 -8.66
N LEU A 287 21.72 7.13 -9.96
CA LEU A 287 22.70 7.43 -11.00
C LEU A 287 23.05 8.93 -10.99
N ARG A 288 24.35 9.24 -11.01
CA ARG A 288 24.88 10.61 -11.06
C ARG A 288 25.86 10.77 -12.23
N LEU A 289 25.50 11.60 -13.21
CA LEU A 289 26.29 11.86 -14.42
C LEU A 289 26.79 13.31 -14.44
N VAL A 290 28.05 13.52 -14.05
CA VAL A 290 28.71 14.83 -14.06
C VAL A 290 29.55 14.95 -15.33
N ARG A 291 29.17 15.83 -16.28
CA ARG A 291 29.83 16.01 -17.59
C ARG A 291 30.05 14.68 -18.34
N SER A 292 29.07 13.79 -18.25
CA SER A 292 29.09 12.42 -18.76
C SER A 292 27.75 12.05 -19.38
N VAL A 293 27.75 11.10 -20.32
CA VAL A 293 26.56 10.77 -21.13
C VAL A 293 26.19 9.30 -21.09
N LEU A 294 24.89 9.03 -21.08
CA LEU A 294 24.30 7.70 -21.33
C LEU A 294 23.47 7.77 -22.61
N VAL A 295 23.79 6.94 -23.61
CA VAL A 295 23.05 6.84 -24.87
C VAL A 295 22.56 5.41 -25.08
N VAL A 296 21.26 5.20 -24.91
CA VAL A 296 20.57 3.96 -25.29
C VAL A 296 20.03 4.16 -26.70
N SER A 297 20.43 3.34 -27.69
CA SER A 297 20.05 3.55 -29.09
C SER A 297 19.73 2.26 -29.85
N GLY A 298 18.55 2.15 -30.45
CA GLY A 298 18.15 0.94 -31.21
C GLY A 298 17.92 -0.30 -30.33
N VAL A 299 17.43 -0.08 -29.09
CA VAL A 299 17.25 -1.13 -28.08
C VAL A 299 15.76 -1.42 -27.87
N ALA A 300 15.38 -2.70 -27.84
CA ALA A 300 14.04 -3.15 -27.51
C ALA A 300 13.94 -3.57 -26.04
N LEU A 301 13.03 -2.95 -25.29
CA LEU A 301 12.81 -3.11 -23.85
C LEU A 301 11.34 -3.46 -23.61
N VAL A 302 11.07 -4.73 -23.29
CA VAL A 302 9.71 -5.26 -23.20
C VAL A 302 9.48 -5.99 -21.88
N THR A 303 8.33 -5.75 -21.24
CA THR A 303 7.85 -6.52 -20.09
C THR A 303 6.40 -6.94 -20.33
N VAL A 304 6.12 -8.23 -20.22
CA VAL A 304 4.83 -8.86 -20.57
C VAL A 304 3.96 -9.10 -19.33
N LEU A 305 4.28 -8.42 -18.23
CA LEU A 305 3.60 -8.53 -16.94
C LEU A 305 2.63 -7.37 -16.73
N THR A 306 1.46 -7.67 -16.16
CA THR A 306 0.52 -6.65 -15.66
C THR A 306 1.19 -5.82 -14.57
N GLY A 307 1.22 -4.49 -14.70
CA GLY A 307 1.99 -3.62 -13.82
C GLY A 307 3.49 -3.52 -14.13
N GLY A 308 3.98 -4.21 -15.17
CA GLY A 308 5.41 -4.28 -15.47
C GLY A 308 6.01 -2.95 -15.94
N TRP A 309 7.16 -2.57 -15.37
CA TRP A 309 7.90 -1.36 -15.74
C TRP A 309 9.09 -1.73 -16.62
N THR A 310 9.25 -1.12 -17.80
CA THR A 310 10.36 -1.47 -18.72
C THR A 310 11.68 -0.84 -18.30
N VAL A 311 11.75 0.50 -18.36
CA VAL A 311 12.83 1.31 -17.76
C VAL A 311 12.39 1.84 -16.41
N VAL A 312 13.25 1.68 -15.40
CA VAL A 312 13.02 2.22 -14.06
C VAL A 312 14.16 3.14 -13.65
N VAL A 313 13.81 4.32 -13.12
CA VAL A 313 14.75 5.27 -12.53
C VAL A 313 14.46 5.37 -11.02
N ASP A 314 15.34 4.80 -10.20
CA ASP A 314 15.08 4.54 -8.77
C ASP A 314 16.15 5.10 -7.83
N GLY A 315 15.87 5.06 -6.53
CA GLY A 315 16.64 5.74 -5.48
C GLY A 315 16.10 7.14 -5.21
N ALA A 316 16.90 7.99 -4.55
CA ALA A 316 16.44 9.33 -4.17
C ALA A 316 16.39 10.30 -5.36
N VAL A 317 17.46 10.34 -6.16
CA VAL A 317 17.67 11.30 -7.25
C VAL A 317 18.40 10.65 -8.44
N LEU A 318 17.97 10.96 -9.66
CA LEU A 318 18.78 10.88 -10.88
C LEU A 318 19.35 12.27 -11.14
N GLU A 319 20.66 12.44 -11.04
CA GLU A 319 21.31 13.76 -11.09
C GLU A 319 22.20 13.89 -12.34
N LEU A 320 21.86 14.86 -13.20
CA LEU A 320 22.58 15.18 -14.43
C LEU A 320 23.19 16.58 -14.28
N VAL A 321 24.51 16.70 -14.39
CA VAL A 321 25.26 17.96 -14.16
C VAL A 321 26.16 18.24 -15.36
N GLY A 322 25.68 19.03 -16.33
CA GLY A 322 26.37 19.25 -17.61
C GLY A 322 26.59 17.97 -18.43
N GLY A 323 25.84 16.91 -18.12
CA GLY A 323 25.84 15.61 -18.79
C GLY A 323 24.44 15.26 -19.30
N GLY A 324 24.21 14.02 -19.74
CA GLY A 324 22.88 13.68 -20.23
C GLY A 324 22.54 12.22 -20.43
N VAL A 325 21.25 11.97 -20.63
CA VAL A 325 20.67 10.66 -20.94
C VAL A 325 19.87 10.79 -22.23
N ALA A 326 20.10 9.89 -23.19
CA ALA A 326 19.36 9.81 -24.45
C ALA A 326 18.81 8.39 -24.66
N LEU A 327 17.51 8.29 -24.97
CA LEU A 327 16.84 7.05 -25.36
C LEU A 327 16.35 7.24 -26.82
N ASP A 328 17.16 6.78 -27.77
CA ASP A 328 17.02 7.06 -29.20
C ASP A 328 16.57 5.81 -29.97
N ALA A 329 15.53 5.90 -30.80
CA ALA A 329 15.03 4.77 -31.60
C ALA A 329 14.82 3.47 -30.79
N ALA A 330 14.48 3.59 -29.50
CA ALA A 330 14.20 2.45 -28.63
C ALA A 330 12.76 1.95 -28.86
N VAL A 331 12.48 0.70 -28.47
CA VAL A 331 11.12 0.14 -28.48
C VAL A 331 10.73 -0.19 -27.05
N PHE A 332 9.67 0.42 -26.55
CA PHE A 332 9.15 0.21 -25.19
C PHE A 332 7.83 -0.55 -25.25
N GLY A 333 7.70 -1.66 -24.52
CA GLY A 333 6.44 -2.41 -24.40
C GLY A 333 6.15 -2.89 -22.98
N GLY A 334 5.01 -2.53 -22.39
CA GLY A 334 4.64 -2.97 -21.03
C GLY A 334 3.54 -2.15 -20.38
N ASP A 335 3.47 -2.15 -19.05
CA ASP A 335 2.52 -1.27 -18.34
C ASP A 335 3.08 0.17 -18.27
N TYR A 336 4.39 0.32 -18.04
CA TYR A 336 5.08 1.62 -18.09
C TYR A 336 6.30 1.59 -19.03
N ALA A 337 6.37 2.54 -19.96
CA ALA A 337 7.50 2.72 -20.88
C ALA A 337 8.74 3.35 -20.21
N LEU A 338 8.53 4.23 -19.23
CA LEU A 338 9.55 4.60 -18.25
C LEU A 338 8.85 5.00 -16.94
N TYR A 339 9.33 4.50 -15.80
CA TYR A 339 8.86 4.91 -14.49
C TYR A 339 10.00 5.46 -13.63
N ALA A 340 9.94 6.75 -13.29
CA ALA A 340 10.88 7.39 -12.38
C ALA A 340 10.26 7.57 -10.98
N SER A 341 10.64 6.67 -10.07
CA SER A 341 10.41 6.79 -8.62
C SER A 341 11.39 7.78 -7.98
N ALA A 342 12.59 7.95 -8.53
CA ALA A 342 13.53 9.00 -8.14
C ALA A 342 13.09 10.38 -8.66
N ARG A 343 13.49 11.45 -7.96
CA ARG A 343 13.42 12.81 -8.54
C ARG A 343 14.46 12.95 -9.64
N VAL A 344 14.11 13.55 -10.77
CA VAL A 344 15.04 13.78 -11.88
C VAL A 344 15.50 15.23 -11.88
N VAL A 345 16.80 15.46 -11.73
CA VAL A 345 17.41 16.80 -11.61
C VAL A 345 18.42 16.98 -12.75
N ALA A 346 18.15 17.95 -13.64
CA ALA A 346 19.02 18.33 -14.75
C ALA A 346 19.57 19.75 -14.53
N SER A 347 20.89 19.89 -14.45
CA SER A 347 21.54 21.15 -14.06
C SER A 347 22.78 21.45 -14.89
N GLY A 348 23.15 22.74 -14.97
CA GLY A 348 24.43 23.17 -15.55
C GLY A 348 24.57 22.85 -17.04
N GLY A 349 23.49 22.96 -17.81
CA GLY A 349 23.49 22.58 -19.23
C GLY A 349 23.33 21.08 -19.46
N ALA A 350 22.53 20.38 -18.65
CA ALA A 350 22.26 18.94 -18.83
C ALA A 350 21.16 18.67 -19.87
N VAL A 351 21.08 17.41 -20.35
CA VAL A 351 20.08 16.96 -21.34
C VAL A 351 19.45 15.62 -20.93
N LEU A 352 18.12 15.55 -20.94
CA LEU A 352 17.36 14.30 -20.96
C LEU A 352 16.57 14.23 -22.27
N ARG A 353 16.79 13.21 -23.10
CA ARG A 353 16.13 13.07 -24.42
C ARG A 353 15.52 11.69 -24.62
N VAL A 354 14.32 11.64 -25.21
CA VAL A 354 13.68 10.44 -25.76
C VAL A 354 13.25 10.75 -27.18
N SER A 355 13.88 10.12 -28.18
CA SER A 355 13.85 10.57 -29.56
C SER A 355 13.59 9.42 -30.54
N GLY A 356 12.62 9.57 -31.45
CA GLY A 356 12.39 8.60 -32.55
C GLY A 356 12.00 7.20 -32.09
N SER A 357 11.61 7.02 -30.83
CA SER A 357 11.34 5.73 -30.20
C SER A 357 9.89 5.27 -30.44
N GLN A 358 9.67 3.95 -30.37
CA GLN A 358 8.36 3.32 -30.45
C GLN A 358 7.83 3.03 -29.03
N VAL A 359 6.61 3.44 -28.72
CA VAL A 359 6.01 3.33 -27.38
C VAL A 359 4.69 2.57 -27.47
N TYR A 360 4.65 1.36 -26.92
CA TYR A 360 3.49 0.46 -26.90
C TYR A 360 3.18 0.01 -25.48
N ALA A 361 2.70 0.93 -24.64
CA ALA A 361 2.57 0.70 -23.20
C ALA A 361 1.23 1.20 -22.63
N ALA A 362 0.86 0.78 -21.41
CA ALA A 362 -0.30 1.37 -20.75
C ALA A 362 -0.07 2.84 -20.37
N HIS A 363 1.16 3.19 -20.00
CA HIS A 363 1.61 4.56 -19.75
C HIS A 363 2.98 4.83 -20.40
N GLY A 364 3.19 6.08 -20.83
CA GLY A 364 4.45 6.52 -21.43
C GLY A 364 5.57 6.76 -20.41
N LEU A 365 6.20 7.94 -20.50
CA LEU A 365 7.30 8.37 -19.64
C LEU A 365 6.73 9.06 -18.39
N VAL A 366 6.78 8.37 -17.24
CA VAL A 366 6.14 8.82 -15.99
C VAL A 366 7.18 9.25 -14.96
N PHE A 367 7.12 10.51 -14.55
CA PHE A 367 7.96 11.09 -13.51
C PHE A 367 7.11 11.34 -12.25
N ASP A 368 7.18 10.41 -11.30
CA ASP A 368 6.28 10.38 -10.14
C ASP A 368 6.77 11.32 -9.02
N SER A 369 8.06 11.26 -8.69
CA SER A 369 8.71 12.14 -7.68
C SER A 369 9.11 13.53 -8.19
N GLY A 370 8.89 13.82 -9.48
CA GLY A 370 9.07 15.14 -10.08
C GLY A 370 10.34 15.33 -10.90
N VAL A 371 10.38 16.47 -11.62
CA VAL A 371 11.45 16.88 -12.54
C VAL A 371 11.84 18.34 -12.27
N GLU A 372 13.14 18.57 -12.14
CA GLU A 372 13.75 19.89 -11.98
C GLU A 372 14.79 20.11 -13.08
N ALA A 373 14.69 21.23 -13.80
CA ALA A 373 15.65 21.62 -14.84
C ALA A 373 16.17 23.03 -14.61
N ASN A 374 17.49 23.21 -14.57
CA ASN A 374 18.16 24.51 -14.41
C ASN A 374 19.17 24.71 -15.55
N ALA A 375 18.92 25.70 -16.41
CA ALA A 375 19.63 25.94 -17.66
C ALA A 375 19.79 24.67 -18.54
N SER A 376 18.80 23.77 -18.53
CA SER A 376 18.92 22.39 -19.04
C SER A 376 17.72 22.00 -19.92
N ALA A 377 17.86 20.93 -20.72
CA ALA A 377 16.85 20.53 -21.70
C ALA A 377 16.23 19.15 -21.40
N VAL A 378 14.91 19.05 -21.50
CA VAL A 378 14.13 17.80 -21.50
C VAL A 378 13.39 17.71 -22.83
N VAL A 379 13.70 16.71 -23.66
CA VAL A 379 13.25 16.64 -25.06
C VAL A 379 12.60 15.29 -25.34
N VAL A 380 11.32 15.29 -25.69
CA VAL A 380 10.56 14.11 -26.11
C VAL A 380 10.11 14.35 -27.55
N ASN A 381 10.85 13.81 -28.51
CA ASN A 381 10.70 14.18 -29.92
C ASN A 381 10.54 13.02 -30.90
N ASP A 382 9.69 13.21 -31.91
CA ASP A 382 9.55 12.34 -33.08
C ASP A 382 9.22 10.86 -32.76
N ASN A 383 8.70 10.57 -31.55
CA ASN A 383 8.34 9.22 -31.09
C ASN A 383 6.96 8.78 -31.62
N ALA A 384 6.74 7.49 -31.82
CA ALA A 384 5.49 6.95 -32.36
C ALA A 384 4.95 5.75 -31.55
N GLY A 385 3.68 5.39 -31.73
CA GLY A 385 3.09 4.21 -31.09
C GLY A 385 1.68 4.42 -30.53
N ALA A 386 1.33 3.69 -29.47
CA ALA A 386 0.00 3.69 -28.87
C ALA A 386 0.05 3.52 -27.34
N LEU A 387 -0.87 4.20 -26.65
CA LEU A 387 -1.05 4.11 -25.21
C LEU A 387 -2.48 3.70 -24.87
N THR A 388 -2.67 2.82 -23.90
CA THR A 388 -4.02 2.43 -23.44
C THR A 388 -4.57 3.33 -22.33
N ASP A 389 -3.71 4.06 -21.61
CA ASP A 389 -4.08 5.05 -20.59
C ASP A 389 -3.01 6.18 -20.50
N GLY A 390 -3.18 7.16 -19.61
CA GLY A 390 -2.20 8.19 -19.30
C GLY A 390 -1.86 9.11 -20.48
N ALA A 391 -0.55 9.37 -20.65
CA ALA A 391 0.01 10.21 -21.72
C ALA A 391 1.46 9.79 -22.07
N LEU A 392 1.99 10.28 -23.19
CA LEU A 392 3.39 10.05 -23.61
C LEU A 392 4.40 10.60 -22.60
N LEU A 393 4.15 11.80 -22.06
CA LEU A 393 4.92 12.37 -20.96
C LEU A 393 3.99 12.74 -19.81
N VAL A 394 4.26 12.23 -18.62
CA VAL A 394 3.47 12.45 -17.40
C VAL A 394 4.37 12.97 -16.27
N LEU A 395 4.07 14.17 -15.79
CA LEU A 395 4.72 14.80 -14.64
C LEU A 395 3.73 14.87 -13.47
N ARG A 396 3.83 13.93 -12.50
CA ARG A 396 2.92 13.87 -11.32
C ARG A 396 3.45 14.63 -10.10
N GLY A 397 4.77 14.66 -9.93
CA GLY A 397 5.46 15.34 -8.84
C GLY A 397 5.55 16.86 -9.03
N SER A 398 6.55 17.49 -8.42
CA SER A 398 6.93 18.88 -8.76
C SER A 398 7.51 18.91 -10.19
N ALA A 399 7.16 19.92 -10.97
CA ALA A 399 7.73 20.16 -12.29
C ALA A 399 8.19 21.62 -12.36
N SER A 400 9.49 21.88 -12.28
CA SER A 400 10.06 23.24 -12.26
C SER A 400 11.20 23.37 -13.27
N PHE A 401 11.09 24.37 -14.15
CA PHE A 401 12.04 24.64 -15.23
C PHE A 401 12.53 26.08 -15.10
N VAL A 402 13.78 26.27 -14.69
CA VAL A 402 14.37 27.57 -14.37
C VAL A 402 15.56 27.93 -15.28
N SER A 403 15.92 29.22 -15.32
CA SER A 403 17.17 29.74 -15.92
C SER A 403 17.35 29.43 -17.41
N GLY A 404 16.31 29.56 -18.24
CA GLY A 404 16.40 29.29 -19.68
C GLY A 404 16.31 27.81 -20.05
N SER A 405 15.78 26.97 -19.16
CA SER A 405 15.53 25.56 -19.45
C SER A 405 14.46 25.35 -20.53
N TRP A 406 14.46 24.18 -21.15
CA TRP A 406 13.56 23.85 -22.26
C TRP A 406 12.90 22.49 -22.07
N LEU A 407 11.56 22.47 -22.00
CA LEU A 407 10.76 21.26 -22.14
C LEU A 407 10.19 21.22 -23.56
N SER A 408 10.59 20.24 -24.36
CA SER A 408 10.25 20.16 -25.78
C SER A 408 9.53 18.85 -26.10
N VAL A 409 8.24 18.93 -26.39
CA VAL A 409 7.41 17.80 -26.84
C VAL A 409 7.02 18.06 -28.29
N ARG A 410 7.78 17.49 -29.25
CA ARG A 410 7.65 17.85 -30.68
C ARG A 410 7.64 16.65 -31.65
N GLY A 411 6.82 16.70 -32.69
CA GLY A 411 6.83 15.70 -33.76
C GLY A 411 6.31 14.30 -33.41
N ASN A 412 5.81 14.08 -32.18
CA ASN A 412 5.40 12.75 -31.73
C ASN A 412 4.03 12.34 -32.33
N SER A 413 3.85 11.06 -32.65
CA SER A 413 2.63 10.50 -33.24
C SER A 413 2.12 9.32 -32.42
N ILE A 414 1.34 9.60 -31.38
CA ILE A 414 0.88 8.62 -30.39
C ILE A 414 -0.63 8.47 -30.46
N SER A 415 -1.13 7.23 -30.54
CA SER A 415 -2.53 6.93 -30.24
C SER A 415 -2.75 7.02 -28.72
N GLY A 416 -2.95 8.25 -28.22
CA GLY A 416 -3.13 8.58 -26.80
C GLY A 416 -2.95 10.08 -26.53
N ARG A 417 -2.95 10.47 -25.25
CA ARG A 417 -2.62 11.84 -24.82
C ARG A 417 -1.11 12.08 -24.94
N LEU A 418 -0.71 13.32 -25.21
CA LEU A 418 0.70 13.65 -25.46
C LEU A 418 1.42 14.18 -24.22
N LEU A 419 0.74 14.96 -23.39
CA LEU A 419 1.33 15.59 -22.21
C LEU A 419 0.36 15.59 -21.02
N SER A 420 0.86 15.28 -19.83
CA SER A 420 0.15 15.41 -18.56
C SER A 420 1.08 16.09 -17.57
N VAL A 421 0.63 17.20 -16.96
CA VAL A 421 1.40 17.98 -15.98
C VAL A 421 0.59 18.18 -14.69
N PRO A 422 1.19 18.66 -13.58
CA PRO A 422 0.43 18.85 -12.35
C PRO A 422 -0.68 19.87 -12.54
N SER A 423 -1.83 19.63 -11.93
CA SER A 423 -2.93 20.59 -11.83
C SER A 423 -2.66 21.64 -10.75
N TYR A 424 -3.37 22.76 -10.84
CA TYR A 424 -3.46 23.78 -9.78
C TYR A 424 -3.82 23.15 -8.42
N PRO A 425 -3.21 23.58 -7.29
CA PRO A 425 -2.29 24.71 -7.14
C PRO A 425 -0.83 24.41 -7.51
N ARG A 426 -0.43 23.15 -7.67
CA ARG A 426 1.00 22.80 -7.85
C ARG A 426 1.54 23.20 -9.22
N SER A 427 0.79 22.92 -10.30
CA SER A 427 1.15 23.29 -11.68
C SER A 427 2.50 22.74 -12.20
N ALA A 428 2.79 22.96 -13.49
CA ALA A 428 4.17 22.97 -13.98
C ALA A 428 4.67 24.43 -14.02
N GLU A 429 5.70 24.73 -13.23
CA GLU A 429 6.30 26.05 -13.14
C GLU A 429 7.41 26.23 -14.18
N LEU A 430 7.32 27.31 -14.96
CA LEU A 430 8.45 27.80 -15.75
C LEU A 430 8.89 29.18 -15.22
N ALA A 431 10.18 29.37 -15.02
CA ALA A 431 10.80 30.65 -14.69
C ALA A 431 11.90 30.95 -15.71
N GLN A 432 11.69 31.97 -16.56
CA GLN A 432 12.56 32.29 -17.71
C GLN A 432 12.78 31.12 -18.70
N SER A 433 11.93 30.11 -18.69
CA SER A 433 12.09 28.86 -19.46
C SER A 433 11.05 28.72 -20.58
N THR A 434 11.29 27.76 -21.48
CA THR A 434 10.45 27.49 -22.65
C THR A 434 9.76 26.12 -22.55
N LEU A 435 8.46 26.08 -22.86
CA LEU A 435 7.70 24.86 -23.10
C LEU A 435 7.25 24.85 -24.57
N THR A 436 7.61 23.81 -25.31
CA THR A 436 7.25 23.66 -26.73
C THR A 436 6.36 22.43 -26.89
N LEU A 437 5.18 22.61 -27.47
CA LEU A 437 4.24 21.55 -27.83
C LEU A 437 3.87 21.70 -29.32
N TYR A 438 4.69 21.15 -30.22
CA TYR A 438 4.61 21.44 -31.65
C TYR A 438 4.66 20.22 -32.58
N GLY A 439 3.76 20.17 -33.56
CA GLY A 439 3.84 19.16 -34.64
C GLY A 439 3.47 17.75 -34.20
N ASN A 440 2.73 17.58 -33.10
CA ASN A 440 2.38 16.28 -32.55
C ASN A 440 0.99 15.82 -33.01
N ALA A 441 0.82 14.52 -33.21
CA ALA A 441 -0.46 13.83 -33.38
C ALA A 441 -0.81 13.01 -32.14
N GLY A 442 -2.04 13.17 -31.65
CA GLY A 442 -2.61 12.50 -30.48
C GLY A 442 -4.01 11.92 -30.74
N SER A 443 -4.55 11.17 -29.80
CA SER A 443 -5.95 10.71 -29.81
C SER A 443 -6.57 10.65 -28.42
N GLY A 444 -7.89 10.80 -28.34
CA GLY A 444 -8.66 10.88 -27.10
C GLY A 444 -9.38 12.23 -26.95
N PRO A 445 -9.81 12.58 -25.72
CA PRO A 445 -10.60 13.79 -25.48
C PRO A 445 -9.79 15.09 -25.43
N VAL A 446 -8.50 15.01 -25.06
CA VAL A 446 -7.60 16.17 -24.92
C VAL A 446 -6.18 15.80 -25.35
N VAL A 447 -5.41 16.78 -25.85
CA VAL A 447 -3.98 16.66 -26.13
C VAL A 447 -3.16 16.73 -24.83
N MET A 448 -3.62 17.56 -23.89
CA MET A 448 -2.94 17.91 -22.65
C MET A 448 -3.89 17.92 -21.47
N ASP A 449 -3.41 17.56 -20.28
CA ASP A 449 -4.07 17.87 -19.00
C ASP A 449 -3.09 18.41 -17.94
N GLY A 450 -3.64 19.05 -16.91
CA GLY A 450 -2.88 19.86 -15.95
C GLY A 450 -2.93 21.35 -16.25
N SER A 451 -2.01 22.12 -15.63
CA SER A 451 -1.93 23.58 -15.81
C SER A 451 -0.48 24.07 -15.76
N VAL A 452 -0.12 25.00 -16.65
CA VAL A 452 1.22 25.62 -16.70
C VAL A 452 1.19 27.00 -16.05
N THR A 453 2.14 27.29 -15.17
CA THR A 453 2.34 28.61 -14.54
C THR A 453 3.62 29.29 -15.00
N LEU A 454 3.59 30.62 -15.02
CA LEU A 454 4.54 31.46 -15.76
C LEU A 454 5.05 32.65 -14.92
N GLY A 455 5.83 32.39 -13.85
CA GLY A 455 6.32 33.42 -12.92
C GLY A 455 7.49 34.29 -13.42
N GLY A 456 7.31 35.62 -13.54
CA GLY A 456 8.31 36.63 -13.89
C GLY A 456 8.25 37.15 -15.35
N ALA A 457 9.37 37.57 -15.93
CA ALA A 457 9.49 37.95 -17.36
C ALA A 457 10.24 36.88 -18.21
N GLY A 458 10.16 36.94 -19.55
CA GLY A 458 11.04 36.18 -20.46
C GLY A 458 10.66 34.72 -20.82
N ARG A 459 9.49 34.23 -20.41
CA ARG A 459 8.99 32.86 -20.71
C ARG A 459 8.37 32.72 -22.10
N ARG A 460 8.29 31.47 -22.57
CA ARG A 460 7.59 31.10 -23.81
C ARG A 460 6.91 29.73 -23.68
N PHE A 461 5.58 29.68 -23.57
CA PHE A 461 4.82 28.47 -23.88
C PHE A 461 4.39 28.57 -25.34
N VAL A 462 4.89 27.68 -26.19
CA VAL A 462 4.72 27.72 -27.65
C VAL A 462 3.99 26.47 -28.10
N VAL A 463 2.88 26.67 -28.80
CA VAL A 463 1.95 25.60 -29.19
C VAL A 463 1.67 25.70 -30.68
N GLY A 464 1.68 24.59 -31.42
CA GLY A 464 1.41 24.67 -32.85
C GLY A 464 1.32 23.36 -33.59
N CYS A 465 0.66 23.38 -34.75
CA CYS A 465 0.58 22.26 -35.68
C CYS A 465 0.19 20.92 -35.02
N LEU A 466 -0.83 20.96 -34.15
CA LEU A 466 -1.31 19.79 -33.41
C LEU A 466 -2.42 19.06 -34.17
N THR A 467 -2.41 17.74 -34.11
CA THR A 467 -3.46 16.87 -34.65
C THR A 467 -4.08 16.05 -33.53
N LEU A 468 -5.40 16.01 -33.44
CA LEU A 468 -6.14 15.21 -32.45
C LEU A 468 -7.21 14.38 -33.18
N ASN A 469 -7.23 13.06 -32.95
CA ASN A 469 -8.18 12.14 -33.60
C ASN A 469 -8.16 12.23 -35.14
N GLY A 470 -6.99 12.48 -35.72
CA GLY A 470 -6.80 12.67 -37.17
C GLY A 470 -7.19 14.06 -37.72
N GLN A 471 -7.72 14.96 -36.89
CA GLN A 471 -8.07 16.33 -37.28
C GLN A 471 -6.99 17.32 -36.84
N VAL A 472 -6.56 18.21 -37.75
CA VAL A 472 -5.61 19.29 -37.43
C VAL A 472 -6.34 20.40 -36.67
N LEU A 473 -5.89 20.68 -35.45
CA LEU A 473 -6.49 21.67 -34.55
C LEU A 473 -6.11 23.10 -34.96
N GLN A 474 -7.09 24.01 -34.98
CA GLN A 474 -6.82 25.44 -35.14
C GLN A 474 -6.40 26.06 -33.79
N PRO A 475 -5.71 27.22 -33.78
CA PRO A 475 -5.29 27.88 -32.54
C PRO A 475 -6.42 28.18 -31.53
N MET A 476 -7.66 28.33 -32.00
CA MET A 476 -8.83 28.51 -31.14
C MET A 476 -9.20 27.23 -30.38
N ASP A 477 -8.98 26.06 -30.99
CA ASP A 477 -9.31 24.74 -30.45
C ASP A 477 -8.27 24.22 -29.46
N TYR A 478 -7.11 24.88 -29.33
CA TYR A 478 -6.06 24.46 -28.40
C TYR A 478 -6.58 24.47 -26.95
N ARG A 479 -7.47 25.42 -26.59
CA ARG A 479 -8.07 25.47 -25.25
C ARG A 479 -9.10 24.35 -25.00
N SER A 480 -9.91 23.97 -26.00
CA SER A 480 -10.83 22.83 -25.88
C SER A 480 -10.09 21.48 -25.91
N ALA A 481 -8.93 21.41 -26.56
CA ALA A 481 -7.99 20.28 -26.50
C ALA A 481 -7.19 20.18 -25.18
N GLY A 482 -7.59 20.91 -24.13
CA GLY A 482 -7.04 20.82 -22.77
C GLY A 482 -5.80 21.68 -22.48
N ILE A 483 -5.37 22.55 -23.40
CA ILE A 483 -4.16 23.36 -23.23
C ILE A 483 -4.48 24.60 -22.37
N ILE A 484 -4.20 24.49 -21.07
CA ILE A 484 -4.52 25.50 -20.04
C ILE A 484 -3.26 26.30 -19.68
N GLY A 485 -3.29 27.59 -20.01
CA GLY A 485 -2.25 28.58 -19.73
C GLY A 485 -2.33 29.78 -20.67
N GLU A 486 -1.33 30.67 -20.60
CA GLU A 486 -1.03 31.61 -21.67
C GLU A 486 -0.03 30.96 -22.64
N PHE A 487 -0.30 31.01 -23.95
CA PHE A 487 0.57 30.40 -24.95
C PHE A 487 0.60 31.21 -26.25
N ARG A 488 1.74 31.14 -26.96
CA ARG A 488 1.94 31.70 -28.30
C ARG A 488 1.63 30.63 -29.35
N PRO A 489 0.56 30.76 -30.14
CA PRO A 489 0.31 29.84 -31.25
C PRO A 489 1.32 30.06 -32.39
N VAL A 490 1.81 28.97 -32.99
CA VAL A 490 2.70 28.99 -34.17
C VAL A 490 2.14 28.08 -35.25
N ALA A 491 2.04 28.58 -36.48
CA ALA A 491 1.48 27.83 -37.59
C ALA A 491 2.38 26.66 -38.04
N CYS A 492 1.78 25.67 -38.71
CA CYS A 492 2.51 24.61 -39.40
C CYS A 492 3.52 25.18 -40.41
N GLY A 493 4.69 24.55 -40.54
CA GLY A 493 5.70 24.89 -41.55
C GLY A 493 6.55 26.13 -41.29
N VAL A 494 6.15 26.99 -40.34
CA VAL A 494 6.92 28.21 -39.99
C VAL A 494 8.28 27.84 -39.38
N CYS A 495 9.33 28.59 -39.73
CA CYS A 495 10.59 28.58 -39.02
C CYS A 495 10.44 29.43 -37.75
N ASP A 496 10.43 28.80 -36.58
CA ASP A 496 10.40 29.48 -35.29
C ASP A 496 11.51 28.91 -34.39
N ALA A 497 12.30 29.79 -33.79
CA ALA A 497 13.46 29.39 -32.98
C ALA A 497 13.03 28.73 -31.67
N ASP A 498 11.94 29.18 -31.05
CA ASP A 498 11.43 28.63 -29.78
C ASP A 498 10.77 27.26 -29.96
N VAL A 499 10.45 26.91 -31.22
CA VAL A 499 9.93 25.59 -31.58
C VAL A 499 11.06 24.57 -31.82
N ARG A 500 12.19 25.03 -32.36
CA ARG A 500 13.21 24.16 -32.98
C ARG A 500 14.55 24.11 -32.26
N CYS A 501 14.86 25.13 -31.45
CA CYS A 501 16.20 25.38 -30.96
C CYS A 501 16.22 25.64 -29.44
N PHE A 502 17.21 25.06 -28.75
CA PHE A 502 17.49 25.39 -27.37
C PHE A 502 18.06 26.82 -27.30
N ALA A 503 17.24 27.75 -26.81
CA ALA A 503 17.51 29.19 -26.92
C ALA A 503 18.88 29.62 -26.35
N ALA A 504 19.26 29.08 -25.18
CA ALA A 504 20.48 29.49 -24.48
C ALA A 504 21.80 29.14 -25.23
N ALA A 505 21.78 28.16 -26.13
CA ALA A 505 22.94 27.80 -26.96
C ALA A 505 22.70 27.98 -28.47
N THR A 506 21.76 28.86 -28.85
CA THR A 506 21.44 29.17 -30.25
C THR A 506 21.93 30.57 -30.62
N ARG A 507 22.82 30.67 -31.62
CA ARG A 507 23.37 31.95 -32.13
C ARG A 507 22.46 32.60 -33.17
N ALA A 508 21.81 31.80 -34.02
CA ALA A 508 20.84 32.25 -35.04
C ALA A 508 20.00 31.07 -35.56
N MET A 509 18.96 31.35 -36.34
CA MET A 509 18.26 30.36 -37.17
C MET A 509 18.49 30.67 -38.65
N SER A 510 18.66 29.64 -39.49
CA SER A 510 18.72 29.81 -40.95
C SER A 510 17.32 29.93 -41.57
N GLY A 511 17.23 30.51 -42.77
CA GLY A 511 15.98 30.49 -43.57
C GLY A 511 15.50 29.09 -43.98
N SER A 512 16.30 28.04 -43.74
CA SER A 512 15.92 26.62 -43.88
C SER A 512 15.45 25.99 -42.56
N CYS A 513 14.96 26.80 -41.63
CA CYS A 513 14.52 26.44 -40.28
C CYS A 513 15.55 25.64 -39.45
N ARG A 514 16.86 25.74 -39.75
CA ARG A 514 17.92 25.02 -39.02
C ARG A 514 18.58 25.95 -38.00
N CYS A 515 18.71 25.47 -36.78
CA CYS A 515 19.43 26.18 -35.73
C CYS A 515 20.93 26.30 -36.09
N ARG A 516 21.53 27.46 -35.84
CA ARG A 516 22.97 27.69 -35.87
C ARG A 516 23.40 27.92 -34.42
N CYS A 517 24.17 26.99 -33.89
CA CYS A 517 24.49 26.98 -32.47
C CYS A 517 25.50 28.07 -32.10
N ALA A 518 25.45 28.48 -30.84
CA ALA A 518 26.55 29.16 -30.17
C ALA A 518 27.64 28.13 -29.81
N GLU A 519 28.75 28.61 -29.25
CA GLU A 519 29.76 27.71 -28.68
C GLU A 519 29.16 26.94 -27.50
N GLY A 520 29.45 25.63 -27.42
CA GLY A 520 28.80 24.72 -26.47
C GLY A 520 27.42 24.18 -26.88
N GLY A 521 26.84 24.61 -28.02
CA GLY A 521 25.59 24.05 -28.54
C GLY A 521 25.81 22.98 -29.63
N TYR A 522 25.13 21.84 -29.52
CA TYR A 522 25.35 20.64 -30.34
C TYR A 522 24.09 20.13 -31.06
N GLY A 523 24.30 19.40 -32.16
CA GLY A 523 23.24 18.74 -32.93
C GLY A 523 22.41 19.70 -33.79
N ARG A 524 21.18 19.28 -34.17
CA ARG A 524 20.25 20.08 -34.98
C ARG A 524 19.48 21.12 -34.17
N ASP A 525 19.26 20.82 -32.89
CA ASP A 525 18.43 21.57 -31.95
C ASP A 525 19.28 22.45 -31.00
N CYS A 526 20.61 22.45 -31.17
CA CYS A 526 21.60 23.17 -30.35
C CYS A 526 21.55 22.86 -28.84
N LEU A 527 21.45 21.58 -28.50
CA LEU A 527 21.42 21.10 -27.12
C LEU A 527 22.78 21.36 -26.42
N PRO A 528 22.81 21.63 -25.10
CA PRO A 528 24.03 22.02 -24.38
C PRO A 528 25.04 20.87 -24.16
N VAL A 529 24.67 19.63 -24.48
CA VAL A 529 25.54 18.44 -24.37
C VAL A 529 25.71 17.79 -25.74
N TYR A 530 26.94 17.40 -26.06
CA TYR A 530 27.22 16.53 -27.19
C TYR A 530 26.74 15.11 -26.88
N LEU A 531 25.65 14.69 -27.51
CA LEU A 531 25.18 13.31 -27.48
C LEU A 531 25.84 12.57 -28.66
N PRO A 532 26.78 11.63 -28.43
CA PRO A 532 27.47 10.93 -29.50
C PRO A 532 26.52 10.02 -30.28
N HIS A 533 26.69 9.99 -31.60
CA HIS A 533 26.07 8.95 -32.42
C HIS A 533 26.91 7.67 -32.31
N VAL A 534 26.27 6.56 -31.93
CA VAL A 534 26.92 5.31 -31.58
C VAL A 534 26.87 4.35 -32.77
N TYR A 535 27.98 3.69 -33.07
CA TYR A 535 28.13 2.73 -34.19
C TYR A 535 28.22 1.28 -33.69
N GLY A 536 27.52 0.99 -32.59
CA GLY A 536 27.67 -0.22 -31.79
C GLY A 536 29.12 -0.46 -31.33
N CYS A 537 29.41 -1.71 -30.96
CA CYS A 537 30.70 -2.15 -30.44
C CYS A 537 31.76 -2.33 -31.54
N ASN A 538 31.42 -2.03 -32.79
CA ASN A 538 32.28 -2.19 -33.97
C ASN A 538 33.18 -0.96 -34.24
N ARG A 539 33.33 -0.05 -33.26
CA ARG A 539 34.32 1.03 -33.33
C ARG A 539 35.74 0.48 -33.20
N THR A 540 36.53 0.60 -34.26
CA THR A 540 37.99 0.68 -34.15
C THR A 540 38.38 1.92 -33.31
N PRO A 541 39.45 1.84 -32.49
CA PRO A 541 39.79 2.91 -31.55
C PRO A 541 40.39 4.13 -32.29
N GLY A 542 39.59 5.19 -32.40
CA GLY A 542 40.08 6.52 -32.79
C GLY A 542 40.74 7.23 -31.61
N MET A 543 41.94 7.77 -31.81
CA MET A 543 42.69 8.51 -30.78
C MET A 543 41.98 9.82 -30.34
N PRO A 544 42.28 10.33 -29.13
CA PRO A 544 41.44 11.32 -28.45
C PRO A 544 41.50 12.75 -29.02
N LEU A 545 40.61 13.58 -28.48
CA LEU A 545 40.39 15.01 -28.77
C LEU A 545 41.70 15.79 -28.99
N LEU A 546 41.76 16.51 -30.12
CA LEU A 546 42.78 17.53 -30.38
C LEU A 546 42.15 18.94 -30.45
N SER A 547 42.93 19.90 -29.97
CA SER A 547 42.53 21.28 -29.71
C SER A 547 42.31 22.12 -30.97
N HIS A 548 41.79 23.34 -30.76
CA HIS A 548 41.66 24.46 -31.71
C HIS A 548 42.65 24.47 -32.89
N THR A 549 42.17 24.79 -34.10
CA THR A 549 42.60 26.04 -34.78
C THR A 549 41.79 26.39 -36.05
N ALA A 550 41.83 27.70 -36.35
CA ALA A 550 41.87 28.38 -37.64
C ALA A 550 41.24 27.78 -38.92
N THR A 551 40.50 28.67 -39.58
CA THR A 551 40.23 28.76 -41.03
C THR A 551 41.27 28.13 -41.98
N ARG A 552 40.78 27.28 -42.89
CA ARG A 552 40.95 27.51 -44.34
C ARG A 552 39.83 26.85 -45.15
N SER A 553 39.49 27.44 -46.29
CA SER A 553 38.54 26.90 -47.27
C SER A 553 39.23 25.95 -48.25
N LEU A 554 38.49 24.97 -48.77
CA LEU A 554 38.61 24.46 -50.14
C LEU A 554 37.38 23.61 -50.51
N THR A 555 36.71 23.97 -51.61
CA THR A 555 35.72 23.11 -52.28
C THR A 555 36.44 22.00 -53.06
N PRO A 556 35.78 20.87 -53.34
CA PRO A 556 35.30 20.73 -54.72
C PRO A 556 33.91 20.07 -54.86
N THR A 557 33.35 20.24 -56.05
CA THR A 557 32.04 19.73 -56.51
C THR A 557 32.12 18.26 -56.93
N GLY A 558 31.04 17.49 -56.76
CA GLY A 558 30.92 16.13 -57.30
C GLY A 558 29.49 15.59 -57.25
N THR A 559 28.74 15.72 -58.35
CA THR A 559 27.41 15.10 -58.55
C THR A 559 27.55 13.66 -59.11
N PRO A 560 26.50 12.81 -59.02
CA PRO A 560 26.67 11.37 -58.88
C PRO A 560 26.76 10.57 -60.20
N SER A 561 27.28 9.35 -60.10
CA SER A 561 27.17 8.28 -61.09
C SER A 561 26.53 7.04 -60.49
N LEU A 562 25.56 6.43 -61.19
CA LEU A 562 25.03 5.11 -60.85
C LEU A 562 25.95 4.01 -61.43
N SER A 563 25.99 2.87 -60.76
CA SER A 563 26.27 1.57 -61.39
C SER A 563 25.48 0.46 -60.69
N THR A 564 24.34 0.09 -61.25
CA THR A 564 23.54 -1.07 -60.85
C THR A 564 23.99 -2.34 -61.58
N THR A 565 23.85 -3.50 -60.95
CA THR A 565 23.93 -4.81 -61.64
C THR A 565 22.86 -5.77 -61.12
N HIS A 566 21.68 -5.76 -61.72
CA HIS A 566 20.76 -6.91 -61.74
C HIS A 566 19.87 -6.88 -63.00
N TYR A 567 19.89 -8.00 -63.72
CA TYR A 567 18.99 -8.44 -64.81
C TYR A 567 18.54 -9.87 -64.41
N SER A 568 17.44 -10.48 -64.85
CA SER A 568 16.18 -10.02 -65.47
C SER A 568 15.16 -11.21 -65.44
N PRO A 569 13.84 -11.02 -65.71
CA PRO A 569 12.79 -11.90 -65.13
C PRO A 569 11.81 -12.60 -66.11
N THR A 570 10.82 -13.34 -65.52
CA THR A 570 9.52 -13.81 -66.08
C THR A 570 9.49 -15.12 -66.93
N PRO A 571 8.32 -15.75 -67.25
CA PRO A 571 6.90 -15.53 -66.81
C PRO A 571 6.05 -16.81 -66.47
N TYR A 572 4.75 -16.59 -66.10
CA TYR A 572 3.58 -17.52 -65.97
C TYR A 572 3.52 -18.53 -64.80
N GLY A 573 2.36 -18.85 -64.17
CA GLY A 573 0.95 -18.44 -64.42
C GLY A 573 0.02 -18.60 -63.17
N PRO A 574 -1.31 -18.31 -63.24
CA PRO A 574 -2.10 -17.87 -62.06
C PRO A 574 -3.37 -18.70 -61.68
N THR A 575 -3.91 -18.47 -60.47
CA THR A 575 -5.30 -18.76 -60.03
C THR A 575 -5.78 -17.74 -58.98
N GLU A 576 -7.10 -17.45 -58.90
CA GLU A 576 -7.71 -16.42 -58.03
C GLU A 576 -8.39 -16.93 -56.73
N THR A 577 -8.96 -16.00 -55.96
CA THR A 577 -9.40 -16.07 -54.55
C THR A 577 -10.80 -16.64 -54.27
N LEU A 578 -11.01 -17.11 -53.03
CA LEU A 578 -12.29 -16.99 -52.32
C LEU A 578 -12.10 -16.95 -50.78
N GLN A 579 -12.99 -16.24 -50.07
CA GLN A 579 -13.05 -16.19 -48.60
C GLN A 579 -13.95 -17.32 -48.05
N VAL A 580 -13.76 -17.72 -46.78
CA VAL A 580 -14.87 -18.13 -45.89
C VAL A 580 -14.43 -18.11 -44.41
N THR A 581 -15.40 -17.84 -43.52
CA THR A 581 -15.28 -17.84 -42.04
C THR A 581 -15.23 -19.26 -41.48
N GLU A 582 -14.48 -19.51 -40.39
CA GLU A 582 -14.50 -20.80 -39.68
C GLU A 582 -15.08 -20.68 -38.26
N THR A 583 -15.86 -21.69 -37.86
CA THR A 583 -16.60 -21.75 -36.58
C THR A 583 -16.37 -23.13 -35.94
N VAL A 584 -15.94 -23.19 -34.68
CA VAL A 584 -15.51 -24.44 -34.04
C VAL A 584 -16.63 -25.10 -33.22
N VAL A 585 -16.96 -26.36 -33.56
CA VAL A 585 -17.85 -27.27 -32.80
C VAL A 585 -17.21 -28.68 -32.74
N LEU A 586 -17.69 -29.55 -31.86
CA LEU A 586 -16.95 -30.65 -31.21
C LEU A 586 -17.06 -32.05 -31.86
N LEU A 587 -16.19 -32.96 -31.34
CA LEU A 587 -16.25 -34.46 -31.34
C LEU A 587 -15.80 -35.22 -32.62
N PRO A 588 -15.40 -36.50 -32.53
CA PRO A 588 -14.57 -37.13 -31.47
C PRO A 588 -13.46 -38.09 -32.00
N THR A 589 -12.40 -38.29 -31.22
CA THR A 589 -11.35 -39.30 -31.51
C THR A 589 -11.67 -40.67 -30.88
N ARG A 590 -11.16 -41.77 -31.46
CA ARG A 590 -11.50 -43.17 -31.15
C ARG A 590 -10.26 -44.03 -30.83
N THR A 591 -10.48 -45.27 -30.39
CA THR A 591 -9.51 -46.40 -30.22
C THR A 591 -8.76 -46.42 -28.88
N PRO A 592 -8.24 -47.58 -28.40
CA PRO A 592 -8.19 -48.90 -29.04
C PRO A 592 -8.96 -50.04 -28.34
N THR A 593 -8.95 -51.21 -28.97
CA THR A 593 -9.56 -52.46 -28.50
C THR A 593 -8.46 -53.47 -28.15
N ALA A 594 -8.62 -54.23 -27.05
CA ALA A 594 -7.83 -55.42 -26.77
C ALA A 594 -8.67 -56.45 -26.00
N SER A 595 -8.46 -57.74 -26.26
CA SER A 595 -9.26 -58.84 -25.71
C SER A 595 -8.40 -59.98 -25.18
N VAL A 596 -8.60 -60.37 -23.91
CA VAL A 596 -8.14 -61.67 -23.37
C VAL A 596 -9.21 -62.21 -22.42
N SER A 597 -9.42 -63.53 -22.45
CA SER A 597 -10.33 -64.24 -21.53
C SER A 597 -9.62 -64.62 -20.23
N SER A 598 -10.22 -64.32 -19.08
CA SER A 598 -10.03 -65.09 -17.84
C SER A 598 -11.18 -64.85 -16.85
N THR A 599 -11.56 -65.87 -16.11
CA THR A 599 -12.53 -65.77 -15.00
C THR A 599 -11.84 -65.24 -13.75
N LEU A 600 -12.02 -63.95 -13.46
CA LEU A 600 -11.52 -63.30 -12.25
C LEU A 600 -12.59 -63.23 -11.15
N TRP A 601 -12.14 -63.27 -9.90
CA TRP A 601 -12.99 -63.49 -8.74
C TRP A 601 -13.79 -62.23 -8.34
N TRP A 602 -14.99 -62.41 -7.78
CA TRP A 602 -15.90 -61.34 -7.34
C TRP A 602 -15.48 -60.67 -6.00
N SER A 603 -14.22 -60.79 -5.59
CA SER A 603 -13.67 -60.20 -4.36
C SER A 603 -13.28 -58.73 -4.47
N ASP A 604 -12.92 -58.26 -5.67
CA ASP A 604 -12.18 -57.00 -5.86
C ASP A 604 -12.94 -55.94 -6.68
N VAL A 605 -14.26 -56.12 -6.84
CA VAL A 605 -15.12 -55.14 -7.54
C VAL A 605 -15.39 -53.93 -6.63
N ALA A 606 -14.98 -52.74 -7.07
CA ALA A 606 -15.22 -51.50 -6.34
C ALA A 606 -16.72 -51.15 -6.24
N CYS A 607 -17.15 -50.63 -5.10
CA CYS A 607 -18.54 -50.25 -4.86
C CYS A 607 -19.01 -49.06 -5.74
N PRO A 608 -20.24 -49.10 -6.30
CA PRO A 608 -20.76 -48.05 -7.16
C PRO A 608 -21.26 -46.81 -6.40
N THR A 609 -21.23 -45.66 -7.08
CA THR A 609 -21.95 -44.45 -6.66
C THR A 609 -23.47 -44.68 -6.73
N LEU A 610 -24.22 -44.20 -5.74
CA LEU A 610 -25.68 -44.28 -5.69
C LEU A 610 -26.30 -43.13 -6.49
N ALA A 611 -27.20 -43.46 -7.41
CA ALA A 611 -28.03 -42.46 -8.06
C ALA A 611 -29.17 -42.06 -7.12
N VAL A 612 -29.18 -40.81 -6.66
CA VAL A 612 -30.23 -40.25 -5.79
C VAL A 612 -31.10 -39.31 -6.60
N THR A 613 -32.40 -39.53 -6.60
CA THR A 613 -33.40 -38.67 -7.27
C THR A 613 -34.56 -38.36 -6.33
N THR A 614 -35.38 -37.36 -6.67
CA THR A 614 -36.53 -36.97 -5.86
C THR A 614 -37.78 -36.81 -6.71
N THR A 615 -38.96 -36.98 -6.12
CA THR A 615 -40.25 -36.74 -6.80
C THR A 615 -40.68 -35.26 -6.75
N ALA A 616 -39.76 -34.34 -6.44
CA ALA A 616 -40.04 -32.91 -6.43
C ALA A 616 -40.07 -32.33 -7.85
N ALA A 617 -40.87 -31.29 -8.08
CA ALA A 617 -40.95 -30.61 -9.36
C ALA A 617 -39.62 -29.90 -9.67
N GLY A 618 -38.85 -30.44 -10.62
CA GLY A 618 -37.48 -29.99 -10.93
C GLY A 618 -36.36 -30.92 -10.45
N GLY A 619 -36.69 -32.01 -9.74
CA GLY A 619 -35.76 -33.09 -9.39
C GLY A 619 -34.89 -32.85 -8.14
N SER A 620 -34.73 -31.60 -7.69
CA SER A 620 -34.11 -31.23 -6.41
C SER A 620 -35.15 -30.92 -5.33
N LEU A 621 -34.77 -31.10 -4.07
CA LEU A 621 -35.62 -30.72 -2.92
C LEU A 621 -35.51 -29.22 -2.66
N THR A 622 -36.63 -28.56 -2.38
CA THR A 622 -36.65 -27.17 -1.91
C THR A 622 -37.05 -27.08 -0.44
N GLN A 623 -36.68 -25.96 0.18
CA GLN A 623 -37.16 -25.58 1.52
C GLN A 623 -38.70 -25.53 1.62
N ASN A 624 -39.44 -25.34 0.52
CA ASN A 624 -40.90 -25.31 0.51
C ASN A 624 -41.54 -26.70 0.51
N ASP A 625 -40.91 -27.69 -0.14
CA ASP A 625 -41.37 -29.09 -0.11
C ASP A 625 -41.35 -29.62 1.33
N ILE A 626 -40.26 -29.35 2.05
CA ILE A 626 -40.09 -29.74 3.46
C ILE A 626 -41.08 -28.98 4.38
N ARG A 627 -41.48 -27.76 4.03
CA ARG A 627 -42.49 -26.99 4.78
C ARG A 627 -43.93 -27.48 4.55
N GLY A 628 -44.17 -28.31 3.54
CA GLY A 628 -45.51 -28.80 3.18
C GLY A 628 -46.32 -27.80 2.35
N GLY A 629 -45.65 -27.03 1.48
CA GLY A 629 -46.22 -25.93 0.70
C GLY A 629 -47.15 -26.30 -0.46
N GLY A 630 -48.14 -27.18 -0.26
CA GLY A 630 -49.32 -27.27 -1.15
C GLY A 630 -49.58 -28.60 -1.88
N SER A 631 -48.68 -29.60 -1.81
CA SER A 631 -48.96 -30.94 -2.35
C SER A 631 -49.56 -31.87 -1.29
N ALA A 632 -50.58 -32.65 -1.66
CA ALA A 632 -51.14 -33.72 -0.83
C ALA A 632 -50.34 -35.03 -0.92
N VAL A 633 -49.42 -35.15 -1.90
CA VAL A 633 -48.55 -36.33 -2.06
C VAL A 633 -47.21 -36.03 -1.38
N PRO A 634 -46.74 -36.86 -0.43
CA PRO A 634 -45.45 -36.65 0.23
C PRO A 634 -44.31 -36.88 -0.75
N THR A 635 -43.42 -35.91 -0.87
CA THR A 635 -42.20 -36.00 -1.69
C THR A 635 -41.38 -37.21 -1.25
N ARG A 636 -40.99 -38.05 -2.22
CA ARG A 636 -40.11 -39.20 -1.99
C ARG A 636 -38.72 -38.93 -2.49
N LEU A 637 -37.73 -39.43 -1.76
CA LEU A 637 -36.35 -39.54 -2.18
C LEU A 637 -36.10 -41.00 -2.59
N MET A 638 -35.59 -41.20 -3.81
CA MET A 638 -35.30 -42.50 -4.41
C MET A 638 -33.80 -42.71 -4.49
N VAL A 639 -33.33 -43.92 -4.17
CA VAL A 639 -31.92 -44.30 -4.22
C VAL A 639 -31.78 -45.57 -5.05
N ALA A 640 -31.09 -45.46 -6.19
CA ALA A 640 -30.95 -46.52 -7.18
C ALA A 640 -29.50 -47.02 -7.30
N LEU A 641 -29.34 -48.34 -7.40
CA LEU A 641 -28.10 -48.99 -7.80
C LEU A 641 -28.01 -49.06 -9.34
N PRO A 642 -26.85 -48.77 -9.94
CA PRO A 642 -26.65 -48.99 -11.37
C PRO A 642 -26.55 -50.50 -11.69
N PRO A 643 -27.03 -50.96 -12.85
CA PRO A 643 -26.78 -52.33 -13.32
C PRO A 643 -25.27 -52.63 -13.40
N PRO A 644 -24.80 -53.85 -13.07
CA PRO A 644 -25.59 -55.05 -12.73
C PRO A 644 -25.95 -55.18 -11.24
N PHE A 645 -25.56 -54.23 -10.39
CA PHE A 645 -25.69 -54.33 -8.94
C PHE A 645 -27.15 -54.37 -8.47
N ARG A 646 -27.39 -55.06 -7.34
CA ARG A 646 -28.72 -55.22 -6.73
C ARG A 646 -28.62 -55.10 -5.21
N TRP A 647 -29.67 -54.61 -4.56
CA TRP A 647 -29.75 -54.59 -3.11
C TRP A 647 -29.83 -56.02 -2.57
N ALA A 648 -29.14 -56.28 -1.45
CA ALA A 648 -29.20 -57.54 -0.73
C ALA A 648 -30.65 -57.90 -0.34
N GLY A 649 -30.93 -59.18 -0.10
CA GLY A 649 -32.27 -59.69 0.23
C GLY A 649 -32.82 -59.28 1.59
N ASP A 650 -32.03 -58.56 2.40
CA ASP A 650 -32.33 -58.21 3.78
C ASP A 650 -33.62 -57.35 3.92
N PRO A 651 -34.54 -57.66 4.87
CA PRO A 651 -35.67 -56.80 5.23
C PRO A 651 -35.30 -55.54 6.07
N GLN A 652 -34.03 -55.32 6.41
CA GLN A 652 -33.55 -54.28 7.32
C GLN A 652 -32.50 -53.32 6.71
N LEU A 653 -32.38 -53.27 5.38
CA LEU A 653 -31.45 -52.41 4.61
C LEU A 653 -31.29 -50.97 5.13
N GLY A 654 -32.35 -50.37 5.68
CA GLY A 654 -32.29 -49.03 6.29
C GLY A 654 -31.25 -48.85 7.40
N LYS A 655 -30.80 -49.94 8.06
CA LYS A 655 -29.71 -49.92 9.05
C LYS A 655 -28.32 -49.71 8.44
N HIS A 656 -28.15 -50.02 7.16
CA HIS A 656 -26.92 -49.81 6.40
C HIS A 656 -26.93 -48.47 5.65
N LEU A 657 -27.92 -47.60 5.87
CA LEU A 657 -28.07 -46.31 5.22
C LEU A 657 -27.97 -45.19 6.25
N SER A 658 -26.99 -44.30 6.09
CA SER A 658 -26.71 -43.21 7.01
C SER A 658 -26.61 -41.87 6.28
N PHE A 659 -27.05 -40.79 6.95
CA PHE A 659 -27.01 -39.44 6.41
C PHE A 659 -25.83 -38.65 7.01
N VAL A 660 -24.97 -38.12 6.14
CA VAL A 660 -23.78 -37.34 6.50
C VAL A 660 -23.87 -35.97 5.82
N PRO A 661 -23.80 -34.85 6.54
CA PRO A 661 -23.81 -33.53 5.93
C PRO A 661 -22.44 -33.23 5.31
N VAL A 662 -22.42 -32.60 4.13
CA VAL A 662 -21.16 -32.19 3.46
C VAL A 662 -20.65 -30.86 4.03
N SER A 663 -21.58 -29.97 4.35
CA SER A 663 -21.31 -28.67 4.97
C SER A 663 -21.47 -28.74 6.49
N THR A 664 -20.96 -27.74 7.23
CA THR A 664 -21.32 -27.55 8.65
C THR A 664 -22.83 -27.46 8.81
N ALA A 665 -23.43 -28.48 9.45
CA ALA A 665 -24.87 -28.66 9.51
C ALA A 665 -25.57 -27.47 10.19
N GLN A 666 -26.60 -26.92 9.52
CA GLN A 666 -27.31 -25.74 10.05
C GLN A 666 -28.19 -26.16 11.24
N LEU A 667 -28.21 -25.35 12.31
CA LEU A 667 -29.01 -25.62 13.52
C LEU A 667 -30.53 -25.70 13.27
N SER A 668 -31.00 -25.11 12.17
CA SER A 668 -32.38 -25.20 11.65
C SER A 668 -32.53 -26.11 10.42
N GLY A 669 -31.41 -26.67 9.93
CA GLY A 669 -31.31 -27.61 8.82
C GLY A 669 -31.20 -29.07 9.29
N PHE A 670 -30.28 -29.84 8.70
CA PHE A 670 -30.01 -31.24 9.06
C PHE A 670 -29.41 -31.40 10.47
N GLY A 671 -28.79 -30.35 11.02
CA GLY A 671 -28.37 -30.29 12.42
C GLY A 671 -29.54 -30.13 13.40
N GLY A 672 -30.70 -29.66 12.91
CA GLY A 672 -31.89 -29.36 13.69
C GLY A 672 -32.91 -30.49 13.83
N PRO A 673 -34.13 -30.19 14.33
CA PRO A 673 -35.18 -31.17 14.59
C PRO A 673 -35.60 -31.97 13.35
N TRP A 674 -35.62 -31.34 12.17
CA TRP A 674 -35.96 -32.02 10.92
C TRP A 674 -34.94 -33.11 10.53
N GLY A 675 -33.65 -32.86 10.72
CA GLY A 675 -32.62 -33.88 10.48
C GLY A 675 -32.76 -35.09 11.39
N ALA A 676 -33.25 -34.91 12.62
CA ALA A 676 -33.58 -36.02 13.51
C ALA A 676 -34.81 -36.82 13.02
N MET A 677 -35.82 -36.14 12.45
CA MET A 677 -36.95 -36.80 11.78
C MET A 677 -36.48 -37.59 10.55
N LEU A 678 -35.58 -37.04 9.73
CA LEU A 678 -35.03 -37.71 8.54
C LEU A 678 -34.20 -38.96 8.90
N ARG A 679 -33.38 -38.89 9.95
CA ARG A 679 -32.59 -40.03 10.44
C ARG A 679 -33.45 -41.16 11.01
N ASN A 680 -34.70 -40.89 11.41
CA ASN A 680 -35.65 -41.88 11.89
C ASN A 680 -36.69 -42.32 10.83
N ALA A 681 -36.60 -41.82 9.60
CA ALA A 681 -37.56 -42.16 8.53
C ALA A 681 -37.29 -43.56 7.94
N THR A 682 -38.36 -44.24 7.50
CA THR A 682 -38.31 -45.66 7.09
C THR A 682 -38.11 -45.85 5.59
N TRP A 683 -37.03 -46.57 5.23
CA TRP A 683 -36.75 -47.00 3.86
C TRP A 683 -37.67 -48.15 3.42
N VAL A 684 -38.16 -48.07 2.18
CA VAL A 684 -39.07 -49.06 1.57
C VAL A 684 -38.55 -49.43 0.18
N ARG A 685 -38.78 -50.65 -0.30
CA ARG A 685 -38.43 -51.04 -1.69
C ARG A 685 -39.44 -50.44 -2.68
N ASN A 686 -38.96 -49.91 -3.80
CA ASN A 686 -39.81 -49.40 -4.88
C ASN A 686 -40.68 -50.53 -5.47
N ALA A 687 -41.96 -50.23 -5.76
CA ALA A 687 -42.94 -51.23 -6.17
C ALA A 687 -42.73 -51.81 -7.59
N THR A 688 -42.05 -51.09 -8.49
CA THR A 688 -41.75 -51.56 -9.87
C THR A 688 -40.34 -52.14 -10.00
N ASN A 689 -39.39 -51.68 -9.18
CA ASN A 689 -37.97 -52.07 -9.22
C ASN A 689 -37.40 -52.43 -7.82
N PRO A 690 -37.99 -53.42 -7.10
CA PRO A 690 -37.67 -53.71 -5.69
C PRO A 690 -36.26 -54.29 -5.45
N SER A 691 -35.54 -54.68 -6.52
CA SER A 691 -34.18 -55.21 -6.46
C SER A 691 -33.08 -54.16 -6.68
N THR A 692 -33.42 -52.98 -7.21
CA THR A 692 -32.44 -51.92 -7.56
C THR A 692 -32.77 -50.56 -6.97
N VAL A 693 -34.02 -50.27 -6.57
CA VAL A 693 -34.44 -48.95 -6.06
C VAL A 693 -35.07 -49.04 -4.66
N LEU A 694 -34.56 -48.20 -3.75
CA LEU A 694 -35.16 -47.92 -2.44
C LEU A 694 -35.80 -46.52 -2.44
N GLU A 695 -36.82 -46.33 -1.61
CA GLU A 695 -37.54 -45.07 -1.43
C GLU A 695 -37.63 -44.67 0.04
N LEU A 696 -37.68 -43.36 0.28
CA LEU A 696 -37.89 -42.74 1.58
C LEU A 696 -38.92 -41.61 1.45
N ALA A 697 -39.91 -41.56 2.34
CA ALA A 697 -40.80 -40.41 2.43
C ALA A 697 -40.10 -39.26 3.19
N VAL A 698 -40.03 -38.08 2.58
CA VAL A 698 -39.36 -36.91 3.18
C VAL A 698 -40.25 -36.32 4.29
N PRO A 699 -39.75 -36.15 5.54
CA PRO A 699 -40.56 -35.60 6.62
C PRO A 699 -40.95 -34.14 6.40
N VAL A 700 -42.21 -33.79 6.68
CA VAL A 700 -42.71 -32.41 6.61
C VAL A 700 -42.49 -31.70 7.96
N HIS A 701 -41.83 -30.55 7.94
CA HIS A 701 -41.60 -29.72 9.13
C HIS A 701 -41.71 -28.22 8.80
N ARG A 702 -42.82 -27.59 9.22
CA ARG A 702 -43.09 -26.14 8.99
C ARG A 702 -42.01 -25.22 9.54
N GLY A 703 -41.27 -25.62 10.57
CA GLY A 703 -40.17 -24.86 11.17
C GLY A 703 -38.85 -24.93 10.39
N TYR A 704 -38.75 -25.74 9.34
CA TYR A 704 -37.49 -25.93 8.60
C TYR A 704 -37.02 -24.62 7.94
N PHE A 705 -35.75 -24.28 8.12
CA PHE A 705 -35.15 -23.11 7.51
C PHE A 705 -33.66 -23.31 7.28
N ILE A 706 -33.22 -22.98 6.06
CA ILE A 706 -31.81 -22.91 5.68
C ILE A 706 -31.53 -21.55 5.03
N ALA A 707 -30.39 -20.95 5.35
CA ALA A 707 -29.98 -19.62 4.85
C ALA A 707 -29.07 -19.70 3.61
N ALA A 708 -28.65 -20.91 3.26
CA ALA A 708 -27.87 -21.29 2.10
C ALA A 708 -28.10 -22.80 1.87
N ASP A 709 -27.87 -23.29 0.66
CA ASP A 709 -28.25 -24.63 0.24
C ASP A 709 -27.51 -25.73 1.04
N GLU A 710 -28.24 -26.77 1.45
CA GLU A 710 -27.73 -27.83 2.33
C GLU A 710 -27.53 -29.14 1.53
N THR A 711 -26.28 -29.60 1.40
CA THR A 711 -25.94 -30.84 0.70
C THR A 711 -25.77 -31.99 1.70
N ILE A 712 -26.53 -33.07 1.49
CA ILE A 712 -26.54 -34.25 2.35
C ILE A 712 -26.09 -35.47 1.53
N VAL A 713 -25.06 -36.17 2.02
CA VAL A 713 -24.59 -37.44 1.48
C VAL A 713 -25.34 -38.58 2.17
N ILE A 714 -25.77 -39.54 1.36
CA ILE A 714 -26.28 -40.84 1.77
C ILE A 714 -25.11 -41.82 1.66
N ARG A 715 -24.64 -42.30 2.81
CA ARG A 715 -23.56 -43.29 2.93
C ARG A 715 -24.16 -44.66 3.19
N CYS A 716 -23.79 -45.64 2.37
CA CYS A 716 -24.26 -47.01 2.50
C CYS A 716 -23.11 -48.04 2.53
N ASP A 717 -23.23 -49.02 3.43
CA ASP A 717 -22.23 -50.07 3.60
C ASP A 717 -22.27 -51.09 2.46
N ALA A 718 -21.10 -51.62 2.07
CA ALA A 718 -20.99 -52.64 1.02
C ALA A 718 -21.83 -53.92 1.27
N ALA A 719 -22.11 -54.25 2.54
CA ALA A 719 -22.96 -55.37 2.93
C ALA A 719 -24.42 -55.24 2.43
N ALA A 720 -24.87 -54.03 2.07
CA ALA A 720 -26.19 -53.80 1.47
C ALA A 720 -26.28 -54.25 0.01
N VAL A 721 -25.17 -54.59 -0.65
CA VAL A 721 -25.12 -55.00 -2.07
C VAL A 721 -25.05 -56.53 -2.20
N SER A 722 -25.92 -57.09 -3.04
CA SER A 722 -25.94 -58.52 -3.33
C SER A 722 -24.64 -58.97 -4.03
N GLY A 723 -23.89 -59.87 -3.39
CA GLY A 723 -22.56 -60.31 -3.83
C GLY A 723 -21.39 -59.56 -3.17
N GLY A 724 -21.66 -58.43 -2.50
CA GLY A 724 -20.63 -57.56 -1.92
C GLY A 724 -19.89 -56.69 -2.95
N CYS A 725 -19.10 -55.76 -2.43
CA CYS A 725 -18.17 -54.92 -3.19
C CYS A 725 -17.11 -54.35 -2.24
N ASN A 726 -15.98 -53.86 -2.77
CA ASN A 726 -14.93 -53.23 -1.97
C ASN A 726 -15.12 -51.70 -1.94
N GLY A 727 -15.26 -51.13 -0.74
CA GLY A 727 -15.46 -49.69 -0.53
C GLY A 727 -16.75 -49.34 0.22
N VAL A 728 -17.27 -48.14 -0.04
CA VAL A 728 -18.48 -47.59 0.59
C VAL A 728 -19.29 -46.88 -0.50
N LEU A 729 -20.59 -47.17 -0.56
CA LEU A 729 -21.48 -46.57 -1.53
C LEU A 729 -21.87 -45.16 -1.07
N LEU A 730 -21.70 -44.17 -1.93
CA LEU A 730 -22.07 -42.77 -1.66
C LEU A 730 -23.05 -42.28 -2.72
N GLY A 731 -24.10 -41.59 -2.28
CA GLY A 731 -24.94 -40.72 -3.10
C GLY A 731 -25.14 -39.38 -2.41
N SER A 732 -25.69 -38.39 -3.09
CA SER A 732 -25.95 -37.08 -2.49
C SER A 732 -27.19 -36.41 -3.06
N PHE A 733 -27.82 -35.56 -2.25
CA PHE A 733 -28.88 -34.66 -2.68
C PHE A 733 -28.70 -33.28 -2.07
N THR A 734 -29.22 -32.26 -2.73
CA THR A 734 -29.20 -30.87 -2.31
C THR A 734 -30.60 -30.41 -1.90
N ILE A 735 -30.66 -29.57 -0.88
CA ILE A 735 -31.86 -28.86 -0.47
C ILE A 735 -31.65 -27.37 -0.78
N ALA A 736 -32.43 -26.85 -1.72
CA ALA A 736 -32.36 -25.45 -2.14
C ALA A 736 -33.05 -24.52 -1.14
N SER A 737 -32.36 -23.42 -0.80
CA SER A 737 -32.83 -22.38 0.10
C SER A 737 -33.69 -21.32 -0.61
N ASN A 738 -34.67 -20.76 0.11
CA ASN A 738 -35.55 -19.70 -0.40
C ASN A 738 -34.90 -18.29 -0.42
N THR A 739 -33.67 -18.18 0.09
CA THR A 739 -32.90 -16.93 0.21
C THR A 739 -31.98 -16.76 -0.99
N LEU A 740 -32.06 -15.63 -1.71
CA LEU A 740 -31.15 -15.35 -2.83
C LEU A 740 -29.68 -15.48 -2.37
N PRO A 741 -28.86 -16.36 -2.97
CA PRO A 741 -27.49 -16.64 -2.51
C PRO A 741 -26.58 -15.40 -2.42
N ALA A 742 -26.84 -14.40 -3.25
CA ALA A 742 -26.12 -13.12 -3.25
C ALA A 742 -26.32 -12.30 -1.96
N VAL A 743 -27.43 -12.45 -1.24
CA VAL A 743 -27.78 -11.54 -0.13
C VAL A 743 -27.11 -11.95 1.19
N ALA A 744 -27.09 -13.26 1.52
CA ALA A 744 -26.42 -13.75 2.72
C ALA A 744 -24.89 -13.61 2.63
N SER A 745 -24.33 -13.89 1.44
CA SER A 745 -22.91 -13.69 1.15
C SER A 745 -22.53 -12.21 1.17
N ALA A 746 -23.32 -11.31 0.56
CA ALA A 746 -23.10 -9.87 0.62
C ALA A 746 -23.17 -9.32 2.05
N LEU A 747 -24.13 -9.72 2.89
CA LEU A 747 -24.22 -9.22 4.27
C LEU A 747 -22.97 -9.57 5.10
N SER A 748 -22.44 -10.79 4.94
CA SER A 748 -21.22 -11.22 5.65
C SER A 748 -19.96 -10.51 5.14
N THR A 749 -19.83 -10.31 3.82
CA THR A 749 -18.67 -9.59 3.25
C THR A 749 -18.73 -8.08 3.49
N ILE A 750 -19.90 -7.45 3.33
CA ILE A 750 -20.09 -6.02 3.62
C ILE A 750 -19.81 -5.73 5.09
N THR A 751 -20.30 -6.53 6.04
CA THR A 751 -20.00 -6.30 7.46
C THR A 751 -18.52 -6.47 7.80
N GLY A 752 -17.80 -7.40 7.15
CA GLY A 752 -16.35 -7.53 7.27
C GLY A 752 -15.55 -6.38 6.64
N VAL A 753 -15.95 -5.92 5.44
CA VAL A 753 -15.32 -4.77 4.77
C VAL A 753 -15.58 -3.47 5.54
N VAL A 754 -16.79 -3.26 6.06
CA VAL A 754 -17.11 -2.14 6.95
C VAL A 754 -16.35 -2.26 8.27
N ALA A 755 -16.13 -3.46 8.83
CA ALA A 755 -15.26 -3.64 10.00
C ALA A 755 -13.83 -3.13 9.75
N GLY A 756 -13.20 -3.55 8.65
CA GLY A 756 -11.86 -3.09 8.27
C GLY A 756 -11.80 -1.59 7.98
N ALA A 757 -12.74 -1.08 7.17
CA ALA A 757 -12.81 0.32 6.79
C ALA A 757 -13.06 1.24 7.99
N THR A 758 -13.98 0.87 8.89
CA THR A 758 -14.23 1.64 10.13
C THR A 758 -13.03 1.59 11.07
N ALA A 759 -12.41 0.44 11.31
CA ALA A 759 -11.23 0.34 12.15
C ALA A 759 -10.07 1.23 11.64
N VAL A 760 -9.78 1.18 10.33
CA VAL A 760 -8.77 2.05 9.70
C VAL A 760 -9.19 3.53 9.77
N ALA A 761 -10.45 3.86 9.44
CA ALA A 761 -10.94 5.23 9.49
C ALA A 761 -10.90 5.82 10.91
N VAL A 762 -11.19 5.05 11.96
CA VAL A 762 -11.13 5.54 13.35
C VAL A 762 -9.67 5.74 13.79
N VAL A 763 -8.74 4.87 13.39
CA VAL A 763 -7.30 5.03 13.65
C VAL A 763 -6.71 6.25 12.94
N VAL A 764 -7.11 6.50 11.68
CA VAL A 764 -6.59 7.61 10.86
C VAL A 764 -7.25 8.95 11.22
N THR A 765 -8.58 8.99 11.37
CA THR A 765 -9.38 10.22 11.47
C THR A 765 -9.91 10.53 12.87
N GLY A 766 -9.81 9.60 13.82
CA GLY A 766 -10.36 9.75 15.18
C GLY A 766 -11.89 9.79 15.29
N GLY A 767 -12.63 9.60 14.18
CA GLY A 767 -14.11 9.61 14.19
C GLY A 767 -14.71 8.34 14.80
N LEU A 768 -15.44 8.47 15.92
CA LEU A 768 -16.02 7.34 16.66
C LEU A 768 -17.42 6.89 16.20
N GLY A 769 -18.19 7.78 15.52
CA GLY A 769 -19.58 7.59 15.06
C GLY A 769 -19.71 6.63 13.87
N SER A 770 -19.07 5.47 13.97
CA SER A 770 -19.30 4.32 13.10
C SER A 770 -19.09 2.97 13.81
N ILE A 771 -18.30 2.94 14.89
CA ILE A 771 -18.14 1.76 15.75
C ILE A 771 -19.40 1.55 16.60
N LEU A 772 -19.93 2.63 17.18
CA LEU A 772 -21.02 2.57 18.16
C LEU A 772 -22.33 2.03 17.55
N GLU A 773 -22.59 2.31 16.28
CA GLU A 773 -23.72 1.79 15.51
C GLU A 773 -23.57 0.29 15.21
N MET A 774 -22.37 -0.15 14.82
CA MET A 774 -22.08 -1.58 14.61
C MET A 774 -22.18 -2.36 15.93
N GLN A 775 -21.79 -1.74 17.05
CA GLN A 775 -22.03 -2.26 18.40
C GLN A 775 -23.51 -2.31 18.77
N ALA A 776 -24.31 -1.29 18.43
CA ALA A 776 -25.76 -1.29 18.66
C ALA A 776 -26.45 -2.43 17.90
N LEU A 777 -26.04 -2.70 16.66
CA LEU A 777 -26.49 -3.89 15.92
C LEU A 777 -26.01 -5.19 16.60
N GLY A 778 -24.80 -5.23 17.15
CA GLY A 778 -24.31 -6.33 17.99
C GLY A 778 -25.16 -6.58 19.26
N VAL A 779 -25.71 -5.51 19.86
CA VAL A 779 -26.68 -5.60 20.97
C VAL A 779 -28.01 -6.17 20.50
N PHE A 780 -28.53 -5.70 19.36
CA PHE A 780 -29.76 -6.26 18.76
C PHE A 780 -29.62 -7.71 18.30
N ALA A 781 -28.41 -8.15 17.94
CA ALA A 781 -28.11 -9.56 17.69
C ALA A 781 -28.09 -10.41 18.98
N ARG A 782 -27.84 -9.80 20.14
CA ARG A 782 -27.63 -10.48 21.43
C ARG A 782 -28.77 -10.39 22.44
N MET A 783 -29.70 -9.46 22.28
CA MET A 783 -30.89 -9.37 23.13
C MET A 783 -31.70 -10.69 23.14
N PRO A 784 -32.40 -11.04 24.24
CA PRO A 784 -33.20 -12.27 24.33
C PRO A 784 -34.24 -12.40 23.20
N CYS A 785 -34.90 -11.28 22.86
CA CYS A 785 -35.97 -11.20 21.87
C CYS A 785 -35.55 -11.14 20.39
N ALA A 786 -34.26 -11.28 20.08
CA ALA A 786 -33.83 -11.45 18.69
C ALA A 786 -34.35 -12.78 18.13
N SER A 787 -34.91 -12.76 16.92
CA SER A 787 -35.36 -13.97 16.22
C SER A 787 -34.17 -14.74 15.61
N ALA A 788 -34.35 -16.02 15.30
CA ALA A 788 -33.32 -16.83 14.65
C ALA A 788 -32.80 -16.21 13.34
N GLN A 789 -33.69 -15.59 12.55
CA GLN A 789 -33.35 -14.87 11.31
C GLN A 789 -32.42 -13.68 11.57
N GLU A 790 -32.68 -12.89 12.62
CA GLU A 790 -31.86 -11.71 12.95
C GLU A 790 -30.48 -12.13 13.46
N ARG A 791 -30.40 -13.18 14.28
CA ARG A 791 -29.11 -13.74 14.71
C ARG A 791 -28.31 -14.31 13.54
N ALA A 792 -28.97 -14.98 12.58
CA ALA A 792 -28.34 -15.54 11.40
C ALA A 792 -27.82 -14.46 10.41
N SER A 793 -28.51 -13.33 10.27
CA SER A 793 -28.06 -12.22 9.40
C SER A 793 -27.01 -11.30 10.03
N THR A 794 -26.70 -11.45 11.32
CA THR A 794 -25.83 -10.54 12.07
C THR A 794 -24.68 -11.23 12.83
N VAL A 795 -24.34 -12.48 12.49
CA VAL A 795 -23.35 -13.34 13.22
C VAL A 795 -22.02 -12.64 13.52
N ALA A 796 -21.53 -11.77 12.64
CA ALA A 796 -20.29 -11.00 12.84
C ALA A 796 -20.41 -9.81 13.82
N LEU A 797 -21.60 -9.23 13.97
CA LEU A 797 -21.80 -7.95 14.67
C LEU A 797 -21.58 -8.02 16.20
N PRO A 798 -21.90 -9.11 16.92
CA PRO A 798 -21.52 -9.27 18.33
C PRO A 798 -20.01 -9.14 18.60
N TYR A 799 -19.14 -9.45 17.63
CA TYR A 799 -17.69 -9.34 17.83
C TYR A 799 -17.19 -7.89 17.92
N PHE A 800 -17.97 -6.92 17.43
CA PHE A 800 -17.70 -5.49 17.68
C PHE A 800 -17.93 -5.09 19.15
N LEU A 801 -18.79 -5.80 19.90
CA LEU A 801 -18.92 -5.60 21.34
C LEU A 801 -17.74 -6.22 22.09
N SER A 802 -17.32 -7.43 21.70
CA SER A 802 -16.17 -8.11 22.27
C SER A 802 -15.69 -9.24 21.37
N VAL A 803 -14.37 -9.40 21.21
CA VAL A 803 -13.78 -10.62 20.61
C VAL A 803 -14.26 -11.87 21.36
N PHE A 804 -14.50 -11.75 22.66
CA PHE A 804 -14.99 -12.82 23.53
C PHE A 804 -16.51 -12.98 23.53
N ALA A 805 -17.24 -12.32 22.62
CA ALA A 805 -18.69 -12.42 22.54
C ALA A 805 -19.18 -13.87 22.44
N ALA A 806 -18.46 -14.77 21.76
CA ALA A 806 -18.82 -16.19 21.65
C ALA A 806 -18.87 -16.97 22.99
N LEU A 807 -18.41 -16.36 24.10
CA LEU A 807 -18.31 -16.99 25.43
C LEU A 807 -19.40 -16.47 26.41
N ASP A 808 -19.32 -16.91 27.68
CA ASP A 808 -20.17 -16.41 28.79
C ASP A 808 -20.08 -14.86 28.92
N PRO A 809 -21.15 -14.15 29.30
CA PRO A 809 -21.13 -12.70 29.48
C PRO A 809 -19.99 -12.16 30.38
N LEU A 810 -19.51 -12.94 31.35
CA LEU A 810 -18.31 -12.62 32.14
C LEU A 810 -17.07 -12.37 31.28
N TRP A 811 -16.89 -13.10 30.19
CA TRP A 811 -15.74 -12.94 29.30
C TRP A 811 -15.85 -11.71 28.41
N MET A 812 -17.07 -11.27 28.06
CA MET A 812 -17.27 -9.96 27.41
C MET A 812 -16.82 -8.81 28.32
N VAL A 813 -17.06 -8.92 29.64
CA VAL A 813 -16.63 -7.93 30.63
C VAL A 813 -15.13 -8.03 30.91
N ALA A 814 -14.67 -9.19 31.39
CA ALA A 814 -13.29 -9.39 31.85
C ALA A 814 -12.28 -9.37 30.69
N GLY A 815 -12.64 -9.89 29.52
CA GLY A 815 -11.79 -9.89 28.34
C GLY A 815 -11.60 -8.49 27.74
N ASN A 816 -12.68 -7.70 27.64
CA ASN A 816 -12.56 -6.30 27.23
C ASN A 816 -11.77 -5.46 28.26
N ALA A 817 -12.00 -5.66 29.56
CA ALA A 817 -11.24 -4.99 30.62
C ALA A 817 -9.74 -5.33 30.56
N LEU A 818 -9.40 -6.61 30.31
CA LEU A 818 -8.01 -7.05 30.13
C LEU A 818 -7.38 -6.43 28.88
N LEU A 819 -8.09 -6.40 27.75
CA LEU A 819 -7.59 -5.75 26.52
C LEU A 819 -7.34 -4.25 26.74
N ALA A 820 -8.28 -3.54 27.34
CA ALA A 820 -8.12 -2.11 27.67
C ALA A 820 -6.91 -1.87 28.60
N ALA A 821 -6.71 -2.74 29.61
CA ALA A 821 -5.55 -2.67 30.50
C ALA A 821 -4.23 -2.95 29.75
N VAL A 822 -4.17 -3.94 28.87
CA VAL A 822 -2.97 -4.26 28.07
C VAL A 822 -2.60 -3.09 27.16
N PHE A 823 -3.56 -2.52 26.42
CA PHE A 823 -3.31 -1.34 25.58
C PHE A 823 -2.87 -0.12 26.40
N GLY A 824 -3.45 0.08 27.60
CA GLY A 824 -3.00 1.12 28.54
C GLY A 824 -1.56 0.92 29.02
N CYS A 825 -1.19 -0.30 29.42
CA CYS A 825 0.17 -0.62 29.86
C CYS A 825 1.20 -0.46 28.74
N VAL A 826 0.89 -0.92 27.53
CA VAL A 826 1.75 -0.71 26.34
C VAL A 826 1.92 0.78 26.06
N HIS A 827 0.84 1.56 26.08
CA HIS A 827 0.91 3.01 25.89
C HIS A 827 1.81 3.69 26.93
N CYS A 828 1.58 3.45 28.22
CA CYS A 828 2.41 4.02 29.29
C CYS A 828 3.89 3.60 29.15
N GLY A 829 4.17 2.35 28.81
CA GLY A 829 5.52 1.83 28.61
C GLY A 829 6.26 2.52 27.45
N VAL A 830 5.62 2.63 26.28
CA VAL A 830 6.22 3.30 25.11
C VAL A 830 6.36 4.81 25.34
N THR A 831 5.39 5.46 26.01
CA THR A 831 5.49 6.89 26.34
C THR A 831 6.63 7.17 27.33
N ALA A 832 6.80 6.33 28.36
CA ALA A 832 7.94 6.43 29.27
C ALA A 832 9.28 6.15 28.57
N ALA A 833 9.32 5.18 27.65
CA ALA A 833 10.51 4.91 26.83
C ALA A 833 10.85 6.09 25.90
N PHE A 834 9.86 6.69 25.24
CA PHE A 834 10.04 7.87 24.39
C PHE A 834 10.53 9.09 25.21
N GLN A 835 9.93 9.34 26.37
CA GLN A 835 10.35 10.38 27.31
C GLN A 835 11.83 10.19 27.70
N ARG A 836 12.21 8.97 28.08
CA ARG A 836 13.57 8.63 28.52
C ARG A 836 14.60 8.62 27.39
N TRP A 837 14.19 8.33 26.16
CA TRP A 837 15.05 8.33 24.96
C TRP A 837 15.29 9.73 24.39
N ARG A 838 14.31 10.64 24.51
CA ARG A 838 14.41 12.01 23.97
C ARG A 838 14.66 13.11 25.01
N GLY A 839 14.69 12.79 26.30
CA GLY A 839 14.95 13.76 27.37
C GLY A 839 13.89 14.85 27.52
N VAL A 840 12.70 14.63 26.96
CA VAL A 840 11.58 15.60 26.98
C VAL A 840 10.79 15.50 28.28
N ASP A 841 10.05 16.55 28.61
CA ASP A 841 9.09 16.53 29.71
C ASP A 841 7.93 15.55 29.43
N ALA A 842 7.22 15.16 30.49
CA ALA A 842 6.11 14.22 30.36
C ALA A 842 4.98 14.76 29.45
N ALA A 843 4.58 16.03 29.56
CA ALA A 843 3.47 16.56 28.76
C ALA A 843 3.82 16.56 27.27
N SER A 844 5.06 16.90 26.90
CA SER A 844 5.57 16.77 25.53
C SER A 844 5.67 15.32 25.07
N ALA A 845 6.10 14.38 25.92
CA ALA A 845 6.14 12.95 25.57
C ALA A 845 4.73 12.41 25.27
N TRP A 846 3.76 12.68 26.16
CA TRP A 846 2.35 12.28 26.00
C TRP A 846 1.65 13.00 24.83
N ALA A 847 2.12 14.16 24.38
CA ALA A 847 1.57 14.90 23.23
C ALA A 847 2.28 14.61 21.89
N ALA A 848 3.54 14.13 21.91
CA ALA A 848 4.29 13.68 20.73
C ALA A 848 3.95 12.23 20.37
N MET A 849 3.72 11.39 21.38
CA MET A 849 3.08 10.10 21.22
C MET A 849 1.66 10.30 20.66
N ARG A 850 1.42 9.91 19.40
CA ARG A 850 0.08 9.89 18.77
C ARG A 850 -0.88 8.82 19.34
N PHE A 851 -0.54 8.22 20.48
CA PHE A 851 -1.12 6.99 21.03
C PHE A 851 -2.22 7.19 22.11
N PRO A 852 -2.42 8.36 22.76
CA PRO A 852 -3.59 8.61 23.60
C PRO A 852 -4.91 8.42 22.84
N SER A 853 -4.98 8.84 21.57
CA SER A 853 -6.15 8.64 20.72
C SER A 853 -6.46 7.16 20.53
N LEU A 854 -5.46 6.31 20.26
CA LEU A 854 -5.67 4.86 20.12
C LEU A 854 -6.17 4.24 21.43
N THR A 855 -5.55 4.57 22.56
CA THR A 855 -5.97 4.04 23.87
C THR A 855 -7.40 4.46 24.22
N TYR A 856 -7.75 5.70 23.91
CA TYR A 856 -9.08 6.28 24.14
C TYR A 856 -10.15 5.71 23.20
N VAL A 857 -9.80 5.51 21.91
CA VAL A 857 -10.61 4.81 20.90
C VAL A 857 -10.88 3.38 21.34
N VAL A 858 -9.85 2.64 21.77
CA VAL A 858 -9.97 1.26 22.26
C VAL A 858 -10.87 1.22 23.50
N ALA A 859 -10.72 2.14 24.45
CA ALA A 859 -11.59 2.23 25.61
C ALA A 859 -13.07 2.49 25.23
N HIS A 860 -13.34 3.39 24.28
CA HIS A 860 -14.70 3.64 23.78
C HIS A 860 -15.27 2.45 23.01
N ALA A 861 -14.47 1.84 22.13
CA ALA A 861 -14.82 0.64 21.38
C ALA A 861 -14.96 -0.62 22.26
N MET A 862 -14.52 -0.59 23.52
CA MET A 862 -14.73 -1.69 24.47
C MET A 862 -15.82 -1.37 25.51
N HIS A 863 -16.18 -0.10 25.70
CA HIS A 863 -17.13 0.37 26.71
C HIS A 863 -18.51 -0.29 26.59
N LEU A 864 -19.14 -0.25 25.40
CA LEU A 864 -20.50 -0.78 25.23
C LEU A 864 -20.55 -2.30 25.46
N GLY A 865 -19.49 -3.03 25.10
CA GLY A 865 -19.35 -4.46 25.38
C GLY A 865 -19.16 -4.79 26.86
N ILE A 866 -18.37 -4.00 27.59
CA ILE A 866 -18.23 -4.12 29.06
C ILE A 866 -19.59 -3.85 29.72
N PHE A 867 -20.25 -2.76 29.36
CA PHE A 867 -21.51 -2.36 29.97
C PHE A 867 -22.63 -3.35 29.68
N PHE A 868 -22.89 -3.66 28.40
CA PHE A 868 -23.94 -4.63 28.02
C PHE A 868 -23.64 -6.04 28.56
N GLY A 869 -22.38 -6.49 28.54
CA GLY A 869 -21.96 -7.76 29.15
C GLY A 869 -22.26 -7.81 30.65
N SER A 870 -22.03 -6.71 31.38
CA SER A 870 -22.32 -6.62 32.81
C SER A 870 -23.82 -6.55 33.13
N VAL A 871 -24.62 -5.81 32.35
CA VAL A 871 -26.08 -5.81 32.53
C VAL A 871 -26.66 -7.20 32.21
N LEU A 872 -26.18 -7.86 31.15
CA LEU A 872 -26.57 -9.22 30.80
C LEU A 872 -26.16 -10.24 31.89
N ALA A 873 -24.98 -10.09 32.50
CA ALA A 873 -24.52 -10.92 33.63
C ALA A 873 -25.37 -10.74 34.90
N LEU A 874 -25.96 -9.55 35.12
CA LEU A 874 -26.94 -9.31 36.18
C LEU A 874 -28.33 -9.86 35.86
N ALA A 875 -28.74 -9.80 34.59
CA ALA A 875 -30.03 -10.29 34.10
C ALA A 875 -30.10 -11.83 33.94
N MET A 876 -28.99 -12.55 34.11
CA MET A 876 -28.97 -14.01 33.96
C MET A 876 -29.71 -14.72 35.12
N PRO A 877 -30.71 -15.58 34.83
CA PRO A 877 -31.39 -16.36 35.87
C PRO A 877 -30.39 -17.33 36.53
N GLY A 878 -30.34 -17.31 37.86
CA GLY A 878 -29.37 -18.10 38.62
C GLY A 878 -27.94 -17.50 38.69
N ALA A 879 -27.76 -16.21 38.39
CA ALA A 879 -26.46 -15.51 38.47
C ALA A 879 -25.74 -15.77 39.81
N ARG A 880 -24.60 -16.47 39.73
CA ARG A 880 -23.69 -16.78 40.85
C ARG A 880 -23.08 -15.50 41.42
N VAL A 881 -22.53 -15.55 42.64
CA VAL A 881 -21.92 -14.37 43.31
C VAL A 881 -20.91 -13.65 42.40
N ARG A 882 -20.05 -14.40 41.68
CA ARG A 882 -19.09 -13.83 40.71
C ARG A 882 -19.77 -13.04 39.57
N HIS A 883 -20.88 -13.52 39.03
CA HIS A 883 -21.66 -12.85 37.99
C HIS A 883 -22.27 -11.54 38.51
N ARG A 884 -22.74 -11.55 39.77
CA ARG A 884 -23.29 -10.34 40.42
C ARG A 884 -22.21 -9.29 40.70
N VAL A 885 -21.06 -9.69 41.24
CA VAL A 885 -19.95 -8.76 41.55
C VAL A 885 -19.38 -8.13 40.28
N VAL A 886 -19.04 -8.93 39.27
CA VAL A 886 -18.51 -8.43 37.99
C VAL A 886 -19.57 -7.61 37.23
N GLY A 887 -20.85 -8.01 37.33
CA GLY A 887 -21.99 -7.26 36.82
C GLY A 887 -22.08 -5.85 37.43
N VAL A 888 -22.15 -5.74 38.76
CA VAL A 888 -22.23 -4.44 39.46
C VAL A 888 -21.01 -3.57 39.16
N VAL A 889 -19.79 -4.12 39.19
CA VAL A 889 -18.56 -3.36 38.91
C VAL A 889 -18.56 -2.79 37.49
N GLY A 890 -18.93 -3.58 36.47
CA GLY A 890 -18.98 -3.10 35.09
C GLY A 890 -20.15 -2.16 34.79
N VAL A 891 -21.28 -2.24 35.51
CA VAL A 891 -22.35 -1.24 35.45
C VAL A 891 -21.91 0.08 36.08
N LEU A 892 -21.23 0.05 37.24
CA LEU A 892 -20.66 1.24 37.88
C LEU A 892 -19.60 1.90 36.98
N TYR A 893 -18.71 1.11 36.36
CA TYR A 893 -17.80 1.59 35.30
C TYR A 893 -18.57 2.19 34.12
N GLY A 894 -19.67 1.57 33.71
CA GLY A 894 -20.57 2.05 32.65
C GLY A 894 -21.10 3.48 32.86
N VAL A 895 -21.36 3.87 34.11
CA VAL A 895 -21.81 5.22 34.47
C VAL A 895 -20.62 6.14 34.78
N ALA A 896 -19.59 5.63 35.47
CA ALA A 896 -18.44 6.40 35.89
C ALA A 896 -17.50 6.81 34.74
N PHE A 897 -17.39 5.99 33.68
CA PHE A 897 -16.53 6.30 32.54
C PHE A 897 -17.05 7.50 31.71
N PRO A 898 -18.33 7.56 31.28
CA PRO A 898 -18.90 8.76 30.66
C PRO A 898 -18.77 10.02 31.54
N ALA A 899 -19.06 9.90 32.83
CA ALA A 899 -18.96 11.02 33.78
C ALA A 899 -17.50 11.49 33.98
N GLY A 900 -16.56 10.54 34.10
CA GLY A 900 -15.13 10.80 34.25
C GLY A 900 -14.49 11.39 33.00
N VAL A 901 -14.90 10.93 31.81
CA VAL A 901 -14.54 11.54 30.52
C VAL A 901 -14.99 13.00 30.47
N CYS A 902 -16.27 13.26 30.78
CA CYS A 902 -16.80 14.62 30.84
C CYS A 902 -16.05 15.49 31.88
N TYR A 903 -15.76 14.95 33.08
CA TYR A 903 -15.00 15.67 34.11
C TYR A 903 -13.56 15.99 33.69
N PHE A 904 -12.88 15.04 33.04
CA PHE A 904 -11.51 15.23 32.53
C PHE A 904 -11.45 16.29 31.42
N ILE A 905 -12.44 16.26 30.51
CA ILE A 905 -12.66 17.30 29.50
C ILE A 905 -12.89 18.67 30.18
N ALA A 906 -13.77 18.74 31.19
CA ALA A 906 -14.04 19.99 31.93
C ALA A 906 -12.78 20.59 32.55
N ARG A 907 -11.99 19.75 33.23
CA ARG A 907 -10.84 20.19 34.03
C ARG A 907 -9.64 20.64 33.18
N HIS A 908 -9.62 20.34 31.88
CA HIS A 908 -8.48 20.63 31.02
C HIS A 908 -8.81 21.50 29.79
N VAL A 909 -10.05 21.56 29.32
CA VAL A 909 -10.45 22.40 28.16
C VAL A 909 -10.89 23.80 28.62
N GLY A 910 -10.01 24.51 29.34
CA GLY A 910 -10.22 25.88 29.81
C GLY A 910 -10.10 26.99 28.75
N ALA A 911 -10.32 26.66 27.47
CA ALA A 911 -10.10 27.55 26.34
C ALA A 911 -11.42 27.89 25.61
N SER A 912 -11.75 29.17 25.48
CA SER A 912 -12.90 29.64 24.70
C SER A 912 -12.54 29.71 23.21
N PHE A 913 -13.35 29.06 22.37
CA PHE A 913 -13.07 28.96 20.94
C PHE A 913 -13.70 30.10 20.11
N THR A 914 -12.96 30.51 19.07
CA THR A 914 -13.29 31.47 17.99
C THR A 914 -13.05 32.97 18.20
N LYS A 915 -12.67 33.63 17.09
CA LYS A 915 -13.14 34.97 16.64
C LYS A 915 -13.07 35.04 15.10
N TYR A 916 -13.78 34.19 14.35
CA TYR A 916 -15.13 34.47 13.80
C TYR A 916 -15.31 35.76 12.96
N TRP A 917 -14.53 36.82 13.17
CA TRP A 917 -14.81 38.17 12.63
C TRP A 917 -14.73 38.26 11.10
N GLN A 918 -13.76 37.59 10.47
CA GLN A 918 -13.61 37.59 9.01
C GLN A 918 -14.70 36.77 8.29
N PHE A 919 -15.23 35.73 8.93
CA PHE A 919 -16.27 34.86 8.36
C PHE A 919 -17.60 35.60 8.15
N LEU A 920 -17.88 36.62 8.97
CA LEU A 920 -19.09 37.45 8.90
C LEU A 920 -19.26 38.25 7.59
N ARG A 921 -18.24 38.34 6.72
CA ARG A 921 -18.28 39.11 5.47
C ARG A 921 -18.77 38.35 4.22
N LYS A 922 -18.91 37.02 4.24
CA LYS A 922 -19.35 36.21 3.07
C LYS A 922 -20.89 36.08 2.95
N PRO A 923 -21.48 35.91 1.74
CA PRO A 923 -22.91 35.69 1.54
C PRO A 923 -23.41 34.33 2.09
N LEU A 924 -24.73 34.20 2.27
CA LEU A 924 -25.35 33.17 3.09
C LEU A 924 -25.17 31.72 2.61
N HIS A 925 -25.21 31.46 1.30
CA HIS A 925 -25.10 30.09 0.76
C HIS A 925 -23.66 29.54 0.82
N GLU A 926 -22.64 30.40 0.67
CA GLU A 926 -21.24 29.98 0.87
C GLU A 926 -20.95 29.58 2.32
N ARG A 927 -21.64 30.19 3.30
CA ARG A 927 -21.51 29.84 4.73
C ARG A 927 -22.05 28.44 5.05
N LEU A 928 -22.92 27.87 4.22
CA LEU A 928 -23.63 26.62 4.50
C LEU A 928 -22.78 25.35 4.33
N LEU A 929 -21.67 25.42 3.59
CA LEU A 929 -20.87 24.26 3.19
C LEU A 929 -19.49 24.17 3.88
N TYR A 930 -19.08 25.19 4.63
CA TYR A 930 -17.76 25.22 5.28
C TYR A 930 -17.75 24.55 6.68
N PRO A 931 -16.75 23.70 7.01
CA PRO A 931 -16.57 23.14 8.34
C PRO A 931 -15.91 24.17 9.29
N VAL A 932 -16.70 25.17 9.73
CA VAL A 932 -16.21 26.33 10.50
C VAL A 932 -15.66 25.93 11.88
N GLY A 933 -14.34 25.99 12.02
CA GLY A 933 -13.67 25.87 13.32
C GLY A 933 -12.16 26.05 13.22
N TYR A 934 -11.65 27.18 13.70
CA TYR A 934 -10.24 27.32 14.09
C TYR A 934 -10.13 27.07 15.59
N TRP A 935 -9.19 26.23 15.99
CA TRP A 935 -9.04 25.72 17.35
C TRP A 935 -7.63 26.02 17.87
N HIS A 936 -7.52 26.35 19.16
CA HIS A 936 -6.24 26.57 19.85
C HIS A 936 -6.38 26.14 21.32
N PRO A 937 -5.36 25.53 21.95
CA PRO A 937 -3.96 25.45 21.52
C PRO A 937 -3.56 24.11 20.87
N ALA A 938 -2.51 24.14 20.05
CA ALA A 938 -2.04 23.01 19.25
C ALA A 938 -1.59 21.76 20.06
N ALA A 939 -1.27 21.90 21.35
CA ALA A 939 -0.93 20.76 22.22
C ALA A 939 -2.16 19.85 22.45
N GLN A 940 -3.33 20.43 22.74
CA GLN A 940 -4.56 19.68 22.97
C GLN A 940 -5.10 19.04 21.69
N GLN A 941 -4.96 19.73 20.54
CA GLN A 941 -5.34 19.18 19.24
C GLN A 941 -4.50 17.94 18.85
N ARG A 942 -3.24 17.86 19.29
CA ARG A 942 -2.39 16.66 19.15
C ARG A 942 -2.77 15.55 20.12
N MET A 943 -3.10 15.89 21.37
CA MET A 943 -3.42 14.94 22.43
C MET A 943 -4.78 14.25 22.25
N TYR A 944 -5.82 14.99 21.87
CA TYR A 944 -7.18 14.45 21.69
C TYR A 944 -7.51 14.01 20.25
N GLY A 945 -6.72 14.48 19.27
CA GLY A 945 -6.85 14.07 17.86
C GLY A 945 -8.22 14.35 17.25
N GLY A 946 -8.57 13.56 16.23
CA GLY A 946 -9.74 13.81 15.37
C GLY A 946 -11.11 13.53 15.99
N MET A 947 -11.16 13.06 17.25
CA MET A 947 -12.41 12.96 18.01
C MET A 947 -13.05 14.36 18.18
N LEU A 948 -12.23 15.38 18.44
CA LEU A 948 -12.70 16.76 18.59
C LEU A 948 -12.94 17.44 17.24
N THR A 949 -12.22 17.04 16.19
CA THR A 949 -12.33 17.67 14.85
C THR A 949 -13.59 17.27 14.08
N ASN A 950 -14.48 16.46 14.68
CA ASN A 950 -15.81 16.12 14.15
C ASN A 950 -16.96 16.84 14.89
N MET A 951 -16.68 17.57 15.98
CA MET A 951 -17.65 18.27 16.83
C MET A 951 -17.68 19.78 16.54
N ARG A 952 -18.78 20.47 16.90
CA ARG A 952 -18.99 21.90 16.59
C ARG A 952 -18.78 22.82 17.79
N GLY A 953 -17.69 23.61 17.79
CA GLY A 953 -17.38 24.57 18.85
C GLY A 953 -17.05 23.92 20.22
N SER A 954 -17.19 24.68 21.31
CA SER A 954 -16.87 24.24 22.69
C SER A 954 -17.76 23.13 23.26
N HIS A 955 -18.62 22.50 22.46
CA HIS A 955 -19.58 21.47 22.84
C HIS A 955 -18.94 20.09 23.08
N VAL A 956 -17.73 20.05 23.65
CA VAL A 956 -16.89 18.84 23.71
C VAL A 956 -17.57 17.71 24.49
N TYR A 957 -18.25 18.01 25.60
CA TYR A 957 -19.02 17.04 26.41
C TYR A 957 -20.02 16.20 25.60
N TRP A 958 -20.58 16.77 24.52
CA TRP A 958 -21.59 16.11 23.70
C TRP A 958 -21.02 14.95 22.87
N CYS A 959 -19.69 14.79 22.81
CA CYS A 959 -19.08 13.62 22.19
C CYS A 959 -19.44 12.30 22.91
N VAL A 960 -19.85 12.37 24.17
CA VAL A 960 -20.30 11.22 24.99
C VAL A 960 -21.82 11.01 24.90
N PHE A 961 -22.58 11.93 24.30
CA PHE A 961 -24.05 11.84 24.20
C PHE A 961 -24.52 10.57 23.48
N GLN A 962 -23.88 10.25 22.35
CA GLN A 962 -24.19 9.04 21.57
C GLN A 962 -23.93 7.77 22.37
N LEU A 963 -22.82 7.71 23.12
CA LEU A 963 -22.48 6.58 23.99
C LEU A 963 -23.54 6.42 25.09
N SER A 964 -23.89 7.51 25.77
CA SER A 964 -24.93 7.52 26.82
C SER A 964 -26.29 7.07 26.31
N ALA A 965 -26.73 7.55 25.13
CA ALA A 965 -27.99 7.13 24.51
C ALA A 965 -28.00 5.63 24.19
N LEU A 966 -26.89 5.09 23.68
CA LEU A 966 -26.76 3.66 23.41
C LEU A 966 -26.63 2.82 24.67
N CYS A 967 -26.06 3.34 25.76
CA CYS A 967 -26.12 2.69 27.08
C CYS A 967 -27.57 2.58 27.60
N VAL A 968 -28.42 3.59 27.40
CA VAL A 968 -29.87 3.46 27.71
C VAL A 968 -30.53 2.38 26.85
N VAL A 969 -30.21 2.31 25.55
CA VAL A 969 -30.69 1.21 24.67
C VAL A 969 -30.19 -0.16 25.16
N CYS A 970 -28.93 -0.27 25.63
CA CYS A 970 -28.37 -1.51 26.19
C CYS A 970 -29.09 -1.97 27.46
N LEU A 971 -29.44 -1.03 28.36
CA LEU A 971 -30.24 -1.34 29.56
C LEU A 971 -31.59 -1.93 29.15
N ILE A 972 -32.30 -1.31 28.21
CA ILE A 972 -33.59 -1.80 27.71
C ILE A 972 -33.43 -3.18 27.04
N ALA A 973 -32.42 -3.36 26.19
CA ALA A 973 -32.15 -4.59 25.43
C ALA A 973 -31.79 -5.81 26.30
N ALA A 974 -31.25 -5.58 27.50
CA ALA A 974 -30.83 -6.63 28.42
C ALA A 974 -31.95 -7.09 29.40
N VAL A 975 -33.05 -6.33 29.52
CA VAL A 975 -34.23 -6.77 30.29
C VAL A 975 -34.80 -8.06 29.68
N GLN A 976 -35.14 -9.04 30.53
CA GLN A 976 -35.96 -10.18 30.12
C GLN A 976 -37.44 -9.75 30.15
N PRO A 977 -38.15 -9.68 29.01
CA PRO A 977 -39.57 -9.35 29.02
C PRO A 977 -40.41 -10.55 29.47
N SER A 978 -41.59 -10.26 30.01
CA SER A 978 -42.66 -11.24 30.19
C SER A 978 -43.10 -11.85 28.85
N VAL A 979 -43.72 -13.04 28.92
CA VAL A 979 -44.11 -13.82 27.72
C VAL A 979 -44.98 -12.97 26.79
N GLY A 980 -44.52 -12.76 25.55
CA GLY A 980 -45.15 -11.91 24.53
C GLY A 980 -44.66 -10.46 24.47
N GLY A 981 -43.94 -9.97 25.47
CA GLY A 981 -43.55 -8.56 25.62
C GLY A 981 -42.44 -8.05 24.68
N CYS A 982 -41.86 -8.88 23.81
CA CYS A 982 -40.74 -8.50 22.93
C CYS A 982 -41.00 -7.24 22.09
N HIS A 983 -42.23 -7.05 21.61
CA HIS A 983 -42.60 -5.87 20.81
C HIS A 983 -42.49 -4.57 21.63
N VAL A 984 -42.87 -4.58 22.91
CA VAL A 984 -42.76 -3.42 23.82
C VAL A 984 -41.29 -3.02 24.00
N GLN A 985 -40.40 -3.99 24.20
CA GLN A 985 -38.96 -3.77 24.34
C GLN A 985 -38.38 -3.05 23.11
N TYR A 986 -38.75 -3.49 21.90
CA TYR A 986 -38.37 -2.81 20.65
C TYR A 986 -38.96 -1.40 20.51
N PHE A 987 -40.24 -1.19 20.88
CA PHE A 987 -40.84 0.16 20.85
C PHE A 987 -40.15 1.14 21.81
N CYS A 988 -39.79 0.69 23.02
CA CYS A 988 -39.03 1.51 23.97
C CYS A 988 -37.64 1.90 23.44
N MET A 989 -36.92 0.98 22.79
CA MET A 989 -35.64 1.30 22.14
C MET A 989 -35.82 2.26 20.96
N ALA A 990 -36.84 2.07 20.12
CA ALA A 990 -37.17 2.97 19.02
C ALA A 990 -37.46 4.40 19.51
N ALA A 991 -38.20 4.56 20.61
CA ALA A 991 -38.50 5.86 21.19
C ALA A 991 -37.22 6.60 21.68
N VAL A 992 -36.31 5.89 22.35
CA VAL A 992 -35.02 6.45 22.79
C VAL A 992 -34.15 6.86 21.58
N LEU A 993 -34.12 6.05 20.52
CA LEU A 993 -33.35 6.33 19.30
C LEU A 993 -33.93 7.51 18.50
N LEU A 994 -35.25 7.64 18.41
CA LEU A 994 -35.90 8.79 17.77
C LEU A 994 -35.72 10.08 18.57
N ALA A 995 -35.78 10.02 19.90
CA ALA A 995 -35.42 11.15 20.76
C ALA A 995 -33.95 11.56 20.57
N GLY A 996 -33.04 10.58 20.49
CA GLY A 996 -31.62 10.80 20.16
C GLY A 996 -31.43 11.47 18.79
N ALA A 997 -32.10 10.99 17.75
CA ALA A 997 -32.10 11.62 16.42
C ALA A 997 -32.58 13.08 16.48
N GLY A 998 -33.68 13.35 17.20
CA GLY A 998 -34.21 14.70 17.41
C GLY A 998 -33.19 15.64 18.07
N VAL A 999 -32.51 15.18 19.13
CA VAL A 999 -31.47 15.96 19.81
C VAL A 999 -30.28 16.25 18.89
N VAL A 1000 -29.75 15.25 18.16
CA VAL A 1000 -28.61 15.47 17.25
C VAL A 1000 -28.99 16.42 16.10
N ALA A 1001 -30.20 16.29 15.55
CA ALA A 1001 -30.71 17.18 14.50
C ALA A 1001 -30.87 18.62 15.00
N PHE A 1002 -31.50 18.81 16.16
CA PHE A 1002 -31.80 20.12 16.73
C PHE A 1002 -30.55 20.87 17.22
N THR A 1003 -29.63 20.16 17.88
CA THR A 1003 -28.38 20.75 18.38
C THR A 1003 -27.37 21.05 17.27
N ASN A 1004 -27.49 20.37 16.12
CA ASN A 1004 -26.51 20.40 15.02
C ASN A 1004 -25.08 20.24 15.53
N MET A 1005 -24.89 19.12 16.25
CA MET A 1005 -23.75 18.78 17.09
C MET A 1005 -22.43 18.59 16.33
N MET A 1006 -22.51 18.15 15.07
CA MET A 1006 -21.36 17.79 14.25
C MET A 1006 -20.78 19.00 13.52
N ARG A 1007 -19.49 18.92 13.17
CA ARG A 1007 -18.73 20.03 12.54
C ARG A 1007 -19.24 20.43 11.16
N SER A 1008 -19.91 19.52 10.44
CA SER A 1008 -20.58 19.83 9.16
C SER A 1008 -22.03 19.36 9.18
N ALA A 1009 -22.89 20.08 8.45
CA ALA A 1009 -24.30 19.70 8.30
C ALA A 1009 -24.46 18.30 7.69
N PHE A 1010 -23.54 17.89 6.82
CA PHE A 1010 -23.48 16.52 6.28
C PHE A 1010 -23.30 15.48 7.40
N LEU A 1011 -22.30 15.64 8.27
CA LEU A 1011 -22.10 14.72 9.39
C LEU A 1011 -23.30 14.70 10.35
N THR A 1012 -23.94 15.84 10.63
CA THR A 1012 -25.19 15.88 11.41
C THR A 1012 -26.30 15.07 10.73
N VAL A 1013 -26.52 15.25 9.42
CA VAL A 1013 -27.54 14.50 8.65
C VAL A 1013 -27.25 13.01 8.60
N MET A 1014 -25.99 12.61 8.42
CA MET A 1014 -25.61 11.18 8.41
C MET A 1014 -25.80 10.55 9.80
N GLN A 1015 -25.45 11.27 10.87
CA GLN A 1015 -25.63 10.78 12.24
C GLN A 1015 -27.10 10.64 12.62
N THR A 1016 -27.95 11.60 12.22
CA THR A 1016 -29.40 11.52 12.48
C THR A 1016 -30.04 10.41 11.64
N ALA A 1017 -29.62 10.22 10.39
CA ALA A 1017 -30.04 9.10 9.56
C ALA A 1017 -29.69 7.74 10.21
N SER A 1018 -28.49 7.58 10.76
CA SER A 1018 -28.11 6.37 11.51
C SER A 1018 -29.04 6.09 12.69
N PHE A 1019 -29.36 7.08 13.52
CA PHE A 1019 -30.31 6.91 14.64
C PHE A 1019 -31.73 6.56 14.16
N VAL A 1020 -32.21 7.20 13.08
CA VAL A 1020 -33.53 6.92 12.48
C VAL A 1020 -33.58 5.51 11.88
N LEU A 1021 -32.53 5.06 11.20
CA LEU A 1021 -32.44 3.70 10.64
C LEU A 1021 -32.37 2.63 11.74
N LEU A 1022 -31.64 2.88 12.83
CA LEU A 1022 -31.65 2.00 14.02
C LEU A 1022 -33.06 1.94 14.64
N ALA A 1023 -33.77 3.06 14.76
CA ALA A 1023 -35.16 3.06 15.23
C ALA A 1023 -36.10 2.31 14.27
N ALA A 1024 -35.92 2.46 12.96
CA ALA A 1024 -36.69 1.74 11.95
C ALA A 1024 -36.46 0.22 12.02
N LEU A 1025 -35.24 -0.25 12.29
CA LEU A 1025 -34.97 -1.66 12.57
C LEU A 1025 -35.75 -2.17 13.78
N CYS A 1026 -35.78 -1.41 14.88
CA CYS A 1026 -36.58 -1.77 16.05
C CYS A 1026 -38.08 -1.85 15.71
N LEU A 1027 -38.62 -0.88 14.96
CA LEU A 1027 -40.03 -0.88 14.54
C LEU A 1027 -40.40 -2.06 13.62
N VAL A 1028 -39.53 -2.41 12.66
CA VAL A 1028 -39.74 -3.59 11.80
C VAL A 1028 -39.64 -4.89 12.59
N SER A 1029 -38.72 -4.98 13.55
CA SER A 1029 -38.59 -6.14 14.44
C SER A 1029 -39.80 -6.27 15.37
N ALA A 1030 -40.34 -5.17 15.90
CA ALA A 1030 -41.58 -5.15 16.67
C ALA A 1030 -42.78 -5.62 15.83
N ALA A 1031 -42.95 -5.07 14.62
CA ALA A 1031 -44.02 -5.45 13.70
C ALA A 1031 -43.97 -6.93 13.32
N LYS A 1032 -42.77 -7.48 13.10
CA LYS A 1032 -42.54 -8.91 12.80
C LYS A 1032 -42.90 -9.84 13.96
N HIS A 1033 -42.75 -9.39 15.22
CA HIS A 1033 -43.22 -10.12 16.41
C HIS A 1033 -44.75 -10.06 16.58
N LEU A 1034 -45.42 -9.06 16.00
CA LEU A 1034 -46.89 -8.95 15.98
C LEU A 1034 -47.53 -9.69 14.80
N ALA A 1035 -46.88 -9.67 13.63
CA ALA A 1035 -47.35 -10.30 12.40
C ALA A 1035 -46.17 -10.87 11.58
N PRO A 1036 -45.86 -12.17 11.69
CA PRO A 1036 -44.75 -12.78 10.95
C PRO A 1036 -45.05 -12.84 9.44
N SER A 1037 -44.22 -12.19 8.62
CA SER A 1037 -44.35 -12.17 7.17
C SER A 1037 -42.98 -12.12 6.47
N ASP A 1038 -42.89 -12.69 5.26
CA ASP A 1038 -41.66 -12.66 4.46
C ASP A 1038 -41.29 -11.23 4.02
N GLY A 1039 -42.28 -10.33 3.91
CA GLY A 1039 -42.06 -8.90 3.67
C GLY A 1039 -41.24 -8.23 4.78
N GLY A 1040 -41.55 -8.55 6.05
CA GLY A 1040 -40.80 -8.04 7.21
C GLY A 1040 -39.34 -8.48 7.23
N ALA A 1041 -39.05 -9.70 6.76
CA ALA A 1041 -37.67 -10.19 6.63
C ALA A 1041 -36.88 -9.43 5.55
N ARG A 1042 -37.50 -9.12 4.41
CA ARG A 1042 -36.89 -8.30 3.34
C ARG A 1042 -36.66 -6.86 3.80
N ALA A 1043 -37.63 -6.26 4.50
CA ALA A 1043 -37.52 -4.91 5.05
C ALA A 1043 -36.36 -4.79 6.05
N TYR A 1044 -36.22 -5.75 6.98
CA TYR A 1044 -35.09 -5.77 7.92
C TYR A 1044 -33.73 -5.76 7.20
N VAL A 1045 -33.54 -6.64 6.21
CA VAL A 1045 -32.30 -6.71 5.42
C VAL A 1045 -32.03 -5.41 4.66
N ALA A 1046 -33.04 -4.82 4.04
CA ALA A 1046 -32.90 -3.56 3.31
C ALA A 1046 -32.45 -2.41 4.22
N ILE A 1047 -33.00 -2.32 5.43
CA ILE A 1047 -32.63 -1.25 6.40
C ILE A 1047 -31.21 -1.49 6.96
N VAL A 1048 -30.80 -2.74 7.21
CA VAL A 1048 -29.39 -3.06 7.58
C VAL A 1048 -28.43 -2.63 6.49
N LEU A 1049 -28.74 -2.93 5.21
CA LEU A 1049 -27.90 -2.50 4.08
C LEU A 1049 -27.82 -0.97 3.98
N LEU A 1050 -28.95 -0.26 4.07
CA LEU A 1050 -28.98 1.21 4.08
C LEU A 1050 -28.15 1.80 5.23
N LEU A 1051 -28.22 1.22 6.42
CA LEU A 1051 -27.40 1.65 7.56
C LEU A 1051 -25.90 1.43 7.27
N THR A 1052 -25.50 0.29 6.70
CA THR A 1052 -24.08 0.09 6.32
C THR A 1052 -23.60 1.06 5.24
N THR A 1053 -24.44 1.46 4.28
CA THR A 1053 -24.05 2.48 3.27
C THR A 1053 -23.95 3.89 3.85
N VAL A 1054 -24.82 4.24 4.81
CA VAL A 1054 -24.71 5.51 5.56
C VAL A 1054 -23.40 5.58 6.35
N LEU A 1055 -23.05 4.50 7.06
CA LEU A 1055 -21.79 4.42 7.83
C LEU A 1055 -20.55 4.48 6.93
N LEU A 1056 -20.58 3.84 5.75
CA LEU A 1056 -19.50 3.90 4.78
C LEU A 1056 -19.33 5.32 4.20
N ALA A 1057 -20.43 5.98 3.82
CA ALA A 1057 -20.38 7.35 3.31
C ALA A 1057 -19.92 8.37 4.37
N ALA A 1058 -20.32 8.20 5.63
CA ALA A 1058 -19.86 9.02 6.75
C ALA A 1058 -18.35 8.86 7.02
N THR A 1059 -17.84 7.63 7.01
CA THR A 1059 -16.41 7.35 7.22
C THR A 1059 -15.54 7.81 6.04
N VAL A 1060 -15.97 7.60 4.80
CA VAL A 1060 -15.29 8.13 3.60
C VAL A 1060 -15.22 9.66 3.64
N TYR A 1061 -16.32 10.35 3.99
CA TYR A 1061 -16.32 11.81 4.16
C TYR A 1061 -15.33 12.25 5.25
N GLY A 1062 -15.30 11.56 6.40
CA GLY A 1062 -14.33 11.84 7.47
C GLY A 1062 -12.87 11.68 7.03
N VAL A 1063 -12.56 10.64 6.24
CA VAL A 1063 -11.22 10.42 5.67
C VAL A 1063 -10.85 11.50 4.66
N VAL A 1064 -11.78 11.90 3.77
CA VAL A 1064 -11.56 12.97 2.79
C VAL A 1064 -11.32 14.32 3.46
N VAL A 1065 -12.12 14.66 4.48
CA VAL A 1065 -11.93 15.90 5.27
C VAL A 1065 -10.58 15.88 6.01
N TRP A 1066 -10.23 14.76 6.67
CA TRP A 1066 -8.96 14.62 7.37
C TRP A 1066 -7.74 14.72 6.41
N TYR A 1067 -7.80 14.07 5.24
CA TYR A 1067 -6.73 14.11 4.26
C TYR A 1067 -6.57 15.50 3.62
N ALA A 1068 -7.69 16.17 3.32
CA ALA A 1068 -7.67 17.56 2.89
C ALA A 1068 -7.06 18.46 3.98
N GLU A 1069 -7.36 18.22 5.26
CA GLU A 1069 -6.84 19.00 6.37
C GLU A 1069 -5.34 18.79 6.60
N ASP A 1070 -4.81 17.58 6.79
CA ASP A 1070 -3.37 17.43 7.06
C ASP A 1070 -2.50 17.94 5.91
N ARG A 1071 -2.98 17.83 4.65
CA ARG A 1071 -2.29 18.38 3.47
C ARG A 1071 -2.19 19.91 3.49
N HIS A 1072 -3.31 20.63 3.66
CA HIS A 1072 -3.29 22.10 3.72
C HIS A 1072 -2.72 22.64 5.04
N TRP A 1073 -2.72 21.85 6.13
CA TRP A 1073 -2.09 22.24 7.39
C TRP A 1073 -0.57 22.07 7.40
N GLN A 1074 0.05 21.36 6.46
CA GLN A 1074 1.51 21.34 6.31
C GLN A 1074 2.02 22.70 5.81
N GLU A 1075 1.36 23.28 4.80
CA GLU A 1075 1.64 24.62 4.24
C GLU A 1075 1.59 25.73 5.30
N LEU A 1076 0.77 25.56 6.35
CA LEU A 1076 0.64 26.50 7.48
C LEU A 1076 1.58 26.23 8.68
N ARG A 1077 2.38 25.15 8.68
CA ARG A 1077 3.36 24.86 9.74
C ARG A 1077 4.75 25.41 9.45
N GLU A 1078 5.12 25.56 8.18
CA GLU A 1078 6.45 25.99 7.75
C GLU A 1078 6.71 27.52 7.63
N PRO A 1079 5.74 28.46 7.68
CA PRO A 1079 6.00 29.91 7.58
C PRO A 1079 6.85 30.57 8.70
N ARG A 1080 7.49 29.82 9.60
CA ARG A 1080 8.11 30.39 10.81
C ARG A 1080 9.38 29.70 11.35
N ARG A 1081 10.25 29.18 10.46
CA ARG A 1081 11.65 28.87 10.84
C ARG A 1081 12.66 29.90 10.33
N GLY A 1082 12.64 30.23 9.04
CA GLY A 1082 13.53 31.25 8.46
C GLY A 1082 13.32 32.69 8.98
N GLY A 1083 12.18 32.98 9.62
CA GLY A 1083 11.90 34.30 10.19
C GLY A 1083 12.79 34.70 11.38
N LEU A 1084 13.52 33.76 11.99
CA LEU A 1084 14.52 34.05 13.03
C LEU A 1084 15.93 34.21 12.45
N GLU A 1085 16.16 33.70 11.24
CA GLU A 1085 17.45 33.76 10.52
C GLU A 1085 17.58 35.06 9.71
N ALA A 1086 16.45 35.69 9.32
CA ALA A 1086 16.41 37.06 8.80
C ALA A 1086 16.72 38.11 9.88
N LEU A 1087 16.14 37.96 11.08
CA LEU A 1087 16.36 38.86 12.24
C LEU A 1087 17.77 38.77 12.86
N LEU A 1088 18.71 38.07 12.21
CA LEU A 1088 20.12 38.00 12.58
C LEU A 1088 21.03 38.46 11.42
N ARG A 1089 20.50 39.23 10.46
CA ARG A 1089 21.25 39.78 9.32
C ARG A 1089 20.97 41.24 8.95
N ASP A 1090 19.83 41.80 9.36
CA ASP A 1090 19.47 43.20 9.07
C ASP A 1090 20.04 44.16 10.13
N ASP A 1091 21.38 44.18 10.29
CA ASP A 1091 22.09 45.04 11.26
C ASP A 1091 23.37 45.67 10.62
N GLU A 1092 23.30 46.02 9.32
CA GLU A 1092 24.27 46.88 8.63
C GLU A 1092 23.62 47.67 7.48
N HIS A 1093 23.54 49.00 7.62
CA HIS A 1093 23.17 50.02 6.61
C HIS A 1093 21.73 49.92 6.01
N GLY A 1094 20.98 51.00 5.82
CA GLY A 1094 21.19 52.43 6.11
C GLY A 1094 19.98 53.23 5.61
N ASP A 1095 19.79 54.46 6.10
CA ASP A 1095 18.62 55.33 5.84
C ASP A 1095 18.40 55.56 4.31
N GLU A 1096 17.18 55.80 3.79
CA GLU A 1096 16.40 57.03 4.03
C GLU A 1096 14.94 57.02 3.51
N GLU A 1097 14.20 58.06 3.92
CA GLU A 1097 12.95 58.66 3.39
C GLU A 1097 11.59 57.92 3.32
N THR A 1098 10.56 58.71 3.62
CA THR A 1098 9.14 58.37 3.70
C THR A 1098 8.34 58.94 2.53
N GLN A 1099 7.21 58.30 2.18
CA GLN A 1099 5.93 59.02 2.01
C GLN A 1099 4.72 58.06 2.11
N ASN A 1100 3.56 58.56 2.50
CA ASN A 1100 2.34 57.77 2.74
C ASN A 1100 1.11 58.43 2.02
N PRO A 1101 -0.16 57.97 2.13
CA PRO A 1101 -0.88 57.50 0.94
C PRO A 1101 -2.17 58.28 0.63
N HIS A 1102 -2.73 58.07 -0.57
CA HIS A 1102 -4.09 58.52 -0.92
C HIS A 1102 -4.91 57.43 -1.63
N ASP A 1103 -6.18 57.30 -1.23
CA ASP A 1103 -7.20 56.41 -1.76
C ASP A 1103 -8.54 57.19 -1.80
N ARG A 1104 -9.33 57.05 -2.88
CA ARG A 1104 -10.51 57.94 -3.10
C ARG A 1104 -11.65 57.37 -3.97
N THR A 1105 -12.45 56.50 -3.34
CA THR A 1105 -13.93 56.52 -3.29
C THR A 1105 -14.79 56.83 -4.53
N SER A 1106 -15.67 55.89 -4.89
CA SER A 1106 -17.08 56.15 -5.25
C SER A 1106 -17.93 54.85 -5.24
N SER A 1107 -19.26 54.83 -5.03
CA SER A 1107 -20.08 55.46 -3.98
C SER A 1107 -21.55 54.99 -4.09
N SER A 1108 -22.11 54.39 -3.04
CA SER A 1108 -23.56 54.09 -2.88
C SER A 1108 -23.88 53.60 -1.46
N HIS A 1109 -25.06 53.83 -0.86
CA HIS A 1109 -26.01 54.95 -1.03
C HIS A 1109 -26.87 55.12 0.27
N ALA A 1110 -28.03 55.80 0.18
CA ALA A 1110 -29.00 56.05 1.25
C ALA A 1110 -29.62 54.78 1.88
N SER A 1111 -30.12 54.76 3.13
CA SER A 1111 -30.17 55.77 4.23
C SER A 1111 -30.46 55.06 5.58
N GLY A 1112 -30.40 55.69 6.76
CA GLY A 1112 -29.97 57.06 7.10
C GLY A 1112 -30.81 57.71 8.23
N THR A 1113 -30.14 58.48 9.11
CA THR A 1113 -30.66 59.35 10.20
C THR A 1113 -31.42 58.67 11.37
N THR A 1114 -31.40 59.14 12.64
CA THR A 1114 -30.91 60.40 13.25
C THR A 1114 -30.11 60.20 14.57
N VAL A 1115 -29.06 61.02 14.77
CA VAL A 1115 -28.75 61.91 15.94
C VAL A 1115 -28.98 61.34 17.38
N ALA A 1116 -28.05 61.41 18.35
CA ALA A 1116 -27.07 62.48 18.64
C ALA A 1116 -25.76 62.04 19.35
N SER A 1117 -24.73 62.92 19.27
CA SER A 1117 -23.91 63.49 20.37
C SER A 1117 -23.48 62.62 21.59
N SER A 1118 -22.23 62.66 22.09
CA SER A 1118 -20.96 63.29 21.62
C SER A 1118 -19.78 62.87 22.53
N TYR A 1119 -18.52 63.11 22.09
CA TYR A 1119 -17.28 63.41 22.88
C TYR A 1119 -17.27 63.02 24.38
N ARG A 1120 -16.31 62.23 24.92
CA ARG A 1120 -14.87 62.57 25.08
C ARG A 1120 -14.13 61.41 25.79
N SER A 1121 -12.82 61.28 25.59
CA SER A 1121 -11.89 60.40 26.34
C SER A 1121 -11.16 61.17 27.48
N PRO A 1122 -10.28 60.59 28.34
CA PRO A 1122 -9.71 59.23 28.35
C PRO A 1122 -9.57 58.55 29.76
N ALA A 1123 -8.90 57.39 29.78
CA ALA A 1123 -7.98 56.89 30.83
C ALA A 1123 -8.47 56.22 32.16
N VAL A 1124 -8.04 54.95 32.31
CA VAL A 1124 -7.24 54.39 33.44
C VAL A 1124 -7.90 54.05 34.82
N LEU A 1125 -7.83 52.74 35.13
CA LEU A 1125 -7.74 52.02 36.43
C LEU A 1125 -8.90 51.95 37.48
N LEU A 1126 -9.12 50.70 37.92
CA LEU A 1126 -9.45 50.17 39.26
C LEU A 1126 -10.70 50.62 40.07
N GLN A 1127 -11.72 49.75 40.02
CA GLN A 1127 -12.17 48.85 41.12
C GLN A 1127 -13.05 49.33 42.30
N LEU A 1128 -13.83 48.37 42.81
CA LEU A 1128 -14.46 48.22 44.15
C LEU A 1128 -15.71 49.05 44.53
N MET A 1129 -16.82 48.29 44.65
CA MET A 1129 -17.75 48.20 45.80
C MET A 1129 -19.04 49.03 45.90
N ALA A 1130 -20.08 48.29 46.32
CA ALA A 1130 -21.31 48.67 47.04
C ALA A 1130 -22.32 49.64 46.36
N GLY A 1131 -23.62 49.49 46.59
CA GLY A 1131 -24.31 48.40 47.31
C GLY A 1131 -25.80 48.70 47.53
N ASP A 1132 -26.58 47.62 47.72
CA ASP A 1132 -27.97 47.55 48.23
C ASP A 1132 -29.06 48.35 47.47
N THR A 1133 -30.30 47.88 47.31
CA THR A 1133 -31.18 47.28 48.33
C THR A 1133 -32.25 46.33 47.76
N ARG A 1134 -32.49 45.20 48.49
CA ARG A 1134 -33.78 44.76 49.10
C ARG A 1134 -35.00 44.49 48.19
N SER A 1135 -35.84 43.46 48.37
CA SER A 1135 -36.46 42.87 49.59
C SER A 1135 -36.93 41.42 49.24
N ASP A 1136 -36.81 40.34 50.04
CA ASP A 1136 -37.38 39.94 51.37
C ASP A 1136 -38.54 38.89 51.24
N ALA A 1137 -38.76 38.06 52.29
CA ALA A 1137 -39.66 36.87 52.43
C ALA A 1137 -39.11 35.52 51.86
N LEU A 1138 -38.55 34.54 52.60
CA LEU A 1138 -38.39 34.22 54.04
C LEU A 1138 -39.46 33.27 54.68
N SER A 1139 -39.06 32.02 54.98
CA SER A 1139 -39.61 31.17 56.07
C SER A 1139 -38.59 30.12 56.56
N LEU A 1140 -38.60 29.79 57.86
CA LEU A 1140 -37.71 28.86 58.61
C LEU A 1140 -38.60 27.86 59.42
N PHE A 1141 -38.19 26.87 60.23
CA PHE A 1141 -36.91 26.39 60.83
C PHE A 1141 -36.83 24.82 60.66
N ASP A 1142 -36.13 23.92 61.37
CA ASP A 1142 -35.43 23.85 62.69
C ASP A 1142 -34.37 22.70 62.68
N ARG A 1143 -33.63 22.54 63.80
CA ARG A 1143 -32.87 21.36 64.29
C ARG A 1143 -31.47 21.04 63.76
N ALA A 1144 -30.52 21.85 64.23
CA ALA A 1144 -29.56 21.54 65.31
C ALA A 1144 -28.67 20.27 65.33
N SER A 1145 -27.43 20.50 65.81
CA SER A 1145 -26.43 19.57 66.38
C SER A 1145 -25.61 18.70 65.40
N ASN A 1146 -24.32 18.38 65.63
CA ASN A 1146 -23.47 18.69 66.79
C ASN A 1146 -21.97 18.86 66.45
N ALA A 1147 -21.22 19.42 67.41
CA ALA A 1147 -19.76 19.67 67.55
C ALA A 1147 -18.72 19.11 66.51
N GLY A 1148 -17.61 19.81 66.24
CA GLY A 1148 -17.19 21.11 66.81
C GLY A 1148 -15.76 21.58 66.47
N CYS A 1149 -15.33 22.60 67.21
CA CYS A 1149 -14.03 23.31 67.15
C CYS A 1149 -12.78 22.40 67.32
N LYS A 1150 -11.52 22.83 67.09
CA LYS A 1150 -10.90 24.18 67.06
C LYS A 1150 -9.46 24.10 66.42
N VAL A 1151 -8.92 25.21 65.87
CA VAL A 1151 -7.52 25.76 65.99
C VAL A 1151 -6.30 24.79 65.82
N ASP A 1152 -5.17 25.08 65.16
CA ASP A 1152 -4.33 26.29 64.92
C ASP A 1152 -4.01 26.49 63.41
N CYS A 1153 -3.78 27.67 62.82
CA CYS A 1153 -2.79 28.78 63.00
C CYS A 1153 -1.42 28.60 62.30
N PHE A 1154 -0.99 29.66 61.60
CA PHE A 1154 0.35 30.01 61.08
C PHE A 1154 1.06 29.14 60.00
N THR A 1155 1.30 29.77 58.85
CA THR A 1155 2.58 29.74 58.11
C THR A 1155 3.57 30.72 58.75
N PRO A 1156 4.87 30.40 58.86
CA PRO A 1156 5.88 30.91 57.89
C PRO A 1156 6.70 29.76 57.26
N GLU A 1157 7.10 29.79 55.98
CA GLU A 1157 8.14 30.60 55.30
C GLU A 1157 9.61 30.20 55.57
N ASN A 1158 10.42 30.28 54.51
CA ASN A 1158 11.89 30.20 54.44
C ASN A 1158 12.54 28.80 54.58
N TYR A 1159 12.65 28.08 53.47
CA TYR A 1159 13.80 28.23 52.56
C TYR A 1159 13.43 27.86 51.11
#